data_AF-A0A6N9AP65-F1
#
_entry.id   AF-A0A6N9AP65-F1
#
_cell.length_a   1.000
_cell.length_b   1.000
_cell.length_c   1.000
_cell.angle_alpha   90.00
_cell.angle_beta   90.00
_cell.angle_gamma   90.00
#
_symmetry.space_group_name_H-M   'P 1'
#
loop_
_entity.id
_entity.type
_entity.pdbx_description
1 polymer ?
#
loop_
_entity_poly.entity_id
_entity_poly.type
_entity_poly.pdbx_seq_one_letter_code
_entity_poly.pdbx_strand_id
1 'polypeptide(L)'
;MTTKPSWKPWHEVVQLRDDLKTGELSLAVFAADLFDVVMQKGRRRVYEDPAEFFALTHPTYNLRELVRDVIHRLSGQSDKAYRKLAVNYGGGKTHTLIALRHLVNEPDGLPDLPAVHEFKAHIGAGIPKARVAALCFDKIDLEKGVETPAPDGSIRMLRHPWSVLAFQLVGAEGLRLIHAEGRDTERETPPAEPLMVELLARPQAEGLSTLVLLDEVLMYIRTRVEADPTARGSLVSFFQYLTQAVVKVDRCAMVASLLASDPRKHDDFGNELLRDVSEVFGRQMEEDASPVSKEDVAEVLRRRFFKPESIRDPGVFRPHVTSVVGNIAAIDERTHKERAAEEDRYLGSYPFHPDLTEVFYTRWTQLDGFQRTRGILRTFAIALRDAEGWDASPLIGPNVLLKEPEQNGLAEAAGELANYASVDTETGRHQEWRPILEGELAKAREIQAETTGLRHREMEQAVIVVFLSSQPIGQKALTRELFVLIGGASPDRIELAKALYRWTELSWFLDESEVATAAANRDGTRELPRAWRLGNRPNLRQMHHDACNNRVPPAQVESQIVEHIAKLKALTAGASAAGAKVHNLPEKPADVADDGDFHYAVLDPEAASESGKPSAEARRFLDETTAANRPRVYRNATVLAVPSRDGLDATRARVREYLGWEEVRSQLKDQSIDPVREQMLSTETAAAKRRIPEAIRQAYSIVVTVGEENVVQAFKIVVTDEPLFTIIKADPRARIQETAISSEALLPGGPYDLWREGEHVRRIKDLVGAFAQFPKLPKMLRSREILETVLQGVLDGIWVARVTRPDKTCKTFWRTTVDEPVLRDPGLEVLLPEHAALTEIAPELLKKGSLPGLWKDSEISVQDVYGYFAGGHTVSVPRDGYEDTLDIPKCEPSDVEIAVTQAIEQGTLWLTAGPASILCESVPAGVLGSSATLRPPPERIPVNEMMAESIPGAWKDGKTNALAIATTLSHKTGMNLPWFTIRTAIDEGMRARWIEVSDEGAPWPCDISGAQHVTLQVPDRTDVREDQDGQYRPKPAGQLTAEAELEASGIQDLSEVLPDILNAAVGSGIRFNFRIELGGETPPDPETVEKLNKILSEVSDKLKLE
;
A
#
# COMPACT_ATOMS: atom_id res chain seq x y z
N MET A 1 -14.78 43.84 -13.34
CA MET A 1 -14.22 45.21 -13.48
C MET A 1 -12.72 45.08 -13.72
N THR A 2 -12.28 45.11 -14.97
CA THR A 2 -10.87 44.97 -15.35
C THR A 2 -10.12 46.28 -15.04
N THR A 3 -9.26 46.26 -14.03
CA THR A 3 -8.26 47.31 -13.82
C THR A 3 -7.40 47.41 -15.07
N LYS A 4 -7.39 48.59 -15.71
CA LYS A 4 -6.59 48.84 -16.91
C LYS A 4 -5.12 48.47 -16.62
N PRO A 5 -4.46 47.62 -17.45
CA PRO A 5 -3.10 47.18 -17.20
C PRO A 5 -2.14 48.38 -17.16
N SER A 6 -1.02 48.26 -16.44
CA SER A 6 0.02 49.29 -16.36
C SER A 6 0.87 49.40 -17.64
N TRP A 7 0.67 48.49 -18.59
CA TRP A 7 1.29 48.45 -19.91
C TRP A 7 0.27 48.65 -21.03
N LYS A 8 0.76 48.91 -22.24
CA LYS A 8 -0.06 48.87 -23.45
C LYS A 8 -0.09 47.43 -24.00
N PRO A 9 -1.27 46.88 -24.37
CA PRO A 9 -1.36 45.65 -25.12
C PRO A 9 -0.60 45.70 -26.45
N TRP A 10 -0.11 44.57 -26.94
CA TRP A 10 0.68 44.52 -28.18
C TRP A 10 -0.07 45.09 -29.39
N HIS A 11 -1.38 44.84 -29.49
CA HIS A 11 -2.23 45.28 -30.60
C HIS A 11 -2.53 46.79 -30.57
N GLU A 12 -2.20 47.49 -29.47
CA GLU A 12 -2.21 48.97 -29.42
C GLU A 12 -0.88 49.58 -29.89
N VAL A 13 0.20 48.78 -29.95
CA VAL A 13 1.55 49.23 -30.36
C VAL A 13 1.80 48.91 -31.83
N VAL A 14 1.43 47.70 -32.27
CA VAL A 14 1.53 47.25 -33.66
C VAL A 14 0.14 47.04 -34.26
N GLN A 15 -0.01 47.25 -35.57
CA GLN A 15 -1.29 47.10 -36.25
C GLN A 15 -1.27 45.89 -37.18
N LEU A 16 -2.16 44.91 -36.97
CA LEU A 16 -2.34 43.80 -37.90
C LEU A 16 -2.80 44.31 -39.27
N ARG A 17 -2.37 43.63 -40.33
CA ARG A 17 -2.83 43.91 -41.70
C ARG A 17 -4.30 43.56 -41.87
N ASP A 18 -5.00 44.34 -42.68
CA ASP A 18 -6.46 44.24 -42.81
C ASP A 18 -6.90 42.89 -43.41
N ASP A 19 -6.11 42.32 -44.31
CA ASP A 19 -6.35 41.02 -44.96
C ASP A 19 -6.27 39.83 -44.00
N LEU A 20 -5.53 39.96 -42.89
CA LEU A 20 -5.50 38.97 -41.80
C LEU A 20 -6.71 39.10 -40.89
N LYS A 21 -7.18 40.33 -40.64
CA LYS A 21 -8.33 40.62 -39.79
C LYS A 21 -9.64 40.12 -40.41
N THR A 22 -9.83 40.35 -41.71
CA THR A 22 -11.06 39.99 -42.42
C THR A 22 -11.16 38.49 -42.71
N GLY A 23 -10.07 37.73 -42.55
CA GLY A 23 -10.01 36.32 -42.92
C GLY A 23 -10.06 36.08 -44.44
N GLU A 24 -9.98 37.13 -45.26
CA GLU A 24 -9.95 37.04 -46.73
C GLU A 24 -8.67 36.39 -47.26
N LEU A 25 -7.59 36.42 -46.46
CA LEU A 25 -6.38 35.65 -46.73
C LEU A 25 -6.66 34.14 -46.61
N SER A 26 -6.86 33.48 -47.75
CA SER A 26 -6.78 32.02 -47.76
C SER A 26 -5.38 31.60 -47.29
N LEU A 27 -5.32 30.60 -46.42
CA LEU A 27 -4.06 30.07 -45.89
C LEU A 27 -3.10 29.56 -47.01
N ALA A 28 -3.62 29.34 -48.22
CA ALA A 28 -2.85 29.03 -49.43
C ALA A 28 -1.95 30.20 -49.90
N VAL A 29 -2.22 31.44 -49.49
CA VAL A 29 -1.40 32.62 -49.83
C VAL A 29 -0.03 32.57 -49.14
N PHE A 30 0.17 31.78 -48.08
CA PHE A 30 1.51 31.60 -47.50
C PHE A 30 2.38 30.59 -48.28
N ALA A 31 1.81 29.88 -49.26
CA ALA A 31 2.59 29.10 -50.20
C ALA A 31 3.07 30.03 -51.32
N ALA A 32 4.37 30.24 -51.43
CA ALA A 32 4.94 30.76 -52.67
C ALA A 32 4.86 29.67 -53.76
N ASP A 33 4.58 30.04 -55.01
CA ASP A 33 4.55 29.13 -56.16
C ASP A 33 5.26 29.81 -57.34
N LEU A 34 6.43 29.28 -57.71
CA LEU A 34 7.26 29.84 -58.77
C LEU A 34 6.56 29.75 -60.14
N PHE A 35 5.72 28.73 -60.36
CA PHE A 35 5.00 28.55 -61.62
C PHE A 35 4.00 29.68 -61.85
N ASP A 36 3.20 30.02 -60.83
CA ASP A 36 2.27 31.16 -60.92
C ASP A 36 3.03 32.48 -61.19
N VAL A 37 4.21 32.68 -60.58
CA VAL A 37 5.07 33.86 -60.81
C VAL A 37 5.64 33.91 -62.22
N VAL A 38 6.00 32.77 -62.81
CA VAL A 38 6.50 32.70 -64.19
C VAL A 38 5.38 32.93 -65.19
N MET A 39 4.18 32.38 -64.92
CA MET A 39 3.02 32.49 -65.81
C MET A 39 2.30 33.84 -65.75
N GLN A 40 2.49 34.64 -64.69
CA GLN A 40 1.93 35.99 -64.52
C GLN A 40 0.40 36.05 -64.75
N LYS A 41 -0.34 35.12 -64.13
CA LYS A 41 -1.79 34.96 -64.32
C LYS A 41 -2.65 35.82 -63.39
N GLY A 42 -2.04 36.63 -62.53
CA GLY A 42 -2.72 37.46 -61.53
C GLY A 42 -3.34 36.67 -60.38
N ARG A 43 -2.97 35.39 -60.21
CA ARG A 43 -3.53 34.52 -59.16
C ARG A 43 -2.94 34.82 -57.79
N ARG A 44 -1.68 35.24 -57.75
CA ARG A 44 -0.93 35.53 -56.52
C ARG A 44 -0.14 36.82 -56.68
N ARG A 45 -0.86 37.94 -56.79
CA ARG A 45 -0.28 39.28 -57.01
C ARG A 45 0.88 39.61 -56.05
N VAL A 46 0.75 39.24 -54.77
CA VAL A 46 1.77 39.44 -53.72
C VAL A 46 3.13 38.79 -54.05
N TYR A 47 3.17 37.75 -54.89
CA TYR A 47 4.40 37.12 -55.36
C TYR A 47 4.73 37.46 -56.81
N GLU A 48 3.74 37.80 -57.64
CA GLU A 48 3.91 38.13 -59.06
C GLU A 48 4.44 39.55 -59.27
N ASP A 49 4.02 40.51 -58.44
CA ASP A 49 4.39 41.92 -58.49
C ASP A 49 5.65 42.19 -57.64
N PRO A 50 6.73 42.75 -58.21
CA PRO A 50 7.97 43.03 -57.46
C PRO A 50 7.78 43.99 -56.28
N ALA A 51 6.89 44.98 -56.36
CA ALA A 51 6.68 45.95 -55.29
C ALA A 51 5.98 45.32 -54.09
N GLU A 52 4.91 44.54 -54.33
CA GLU A 52 4.23 43.80 -53.26
C GLU A 52 5.14 42.72 -52.65
N PHE A 53 5.90 42.01 -53.49
CA PHE A 53 6.82 40.96 -53.05
C PHE A 53 7.93 41.52 -52.17
N PHE A 54 8.68 42.54 -52.63
CA PHE A 54 9.80 43.09 -51.87
C PHE A 54 9.37 43.89 -50.65
N ALA A 55 8.15 44.46 -50.61
CA ALA A 55 7.59 45.09 -49.42
C ALA A 55 7.46 44.11 -48.24
N LEU A 56 7.14 42.84 -48.54
CA LEU A 56 7.00 41.77 -47.54
C LEU A 56 8.24 40.87 -47.42
N THR A 57 9.34 41.23 -48.09
CA THR A 57 10.59 40.47 -48.07
C THR A 57 11.54 41.05 -47.02
N HIS A 58 12.10 40.18 -46.20
CA HIS A 58 13.22 40.52 -45.32
C HIS A 58 14.52 40.00 -45.95
N PRO A 59 15.46 40.86 -46.38
CA PRO A 59 16.74 40.48 -46.95
C PRO A 59 17.73 39.98 -45.88
N THR A 60 17.41 38.82 -45.30
CA THR A 60 18.29 38.08 -44.40
C THR A 60 19.72 37.99 -44.96
N TYR A 61 20.73 37.98 -44.09
CA TYR A 61 22.14 37.93 -44.51
C TYR A 61 22.41 36.79 -45.51
N ASN A 62 21.95 35.57 -45.21
CA ASN A 62 22.18 34.40 -46.07
C ASN A 62 21.49 34.52 -47.44
N LEU A 63 20.28 35.08 -47.50
CA LEU A 63 19.61 35.36 -48.77
C LEU A 63 20.40 36.38 -49.60
N ARG A 64 20.91 37.45 -48.97
CA ARG A 64 21.73 38.46 -49.67
C ARG A 64 23.05 37.88 -50.19
N GLU A 65 23.72 37.05 -49.41
CA GLU A 65 24.93 36.32 -49.84
C GLU A 65 24.65 35.42 -51.05
N LEU A 66 23.59 34.61 -50.98
CA LEU A 66 23.20 33.73 -52.07
C LEU A 66 22.84 34.51 -53.35
N VAL A 67 22.07 35.59 -53.21
CA VAL A 67 21.71 36.48 -54.32
C VAL A 67 22.95 37.11 -54.95
N ARG A 68 23.90 37.59 -54.12
CA ARG A 68 25.18 38.12 -54.60
C ARG A 68 25.94 37.10 -55.42
N ASP A 69 26.11 35.89 -54.90
CA ASP A 69 26.87 34.82 -55.58
C ASP A 69 26.28 34.49 -56.96
N VAL A 70 24.95 34.36 -57.04
CA VAL A 70 24.25 34.09 -58.31
C VAL A 70 24.42 35.26 -59.29
N ILE A 71 24.29 36.50 -58.81
CA ILE A 71 24.44 37.70 -59.65
C ILE A 71 25.88 37.85 -60.13
N HIS A 72 26.88 37.58 -59.29
CA HIS A 72 28.29 37.58 -59.70
C HIS A 72 28.56 36.52 -60.78
N ARG A 73 27.96 35.32 -60.68
CA ARG A 73 28.04 34.31 -61.76
C ARG A 73 27.39 34.83 -63.04
N LEU A 74 26.20 35.41 -62.97
CA LEU A 74 25.50 35.96 -64.13
C LEU A 74 26.24 37.15 -64.76
N SER A 75 27.04 37.88 -63.98
CA SER A 75 27.90 38.99 -64.42
C SER A 75 29.27 38.54 -64.95
N GLY A 76 29.58 37.24 -64.95
CA GLY A 76 30.90 36.73 -65.36
C GLY A 76 32.02 37.02 -64.35
N GLN A 77 31.66 37.35 -63.12
CA GLN A 77 32.58 37.69 -62.02
C GLN A 77 32.87 36.50 -61.09
N SER A 78 32.28 35.33 -61.37
CA SER A 78 32.43 34.14 -60.56
C SER A 78 32.38 32.85 -61.40
N ASP A 79 33.19 31.87 -61.02
CA ASP A 79 33.15 30.51 -61.59
C ASP A 79 32.11 29.59 -60.93
N LYS A 80 31.43 30.09 -59.89
CA LYS A 80 30.45 29.34 -59.08
C LYS A 80 29.14 29.20 -59.85
N ALA A 81 29.04 28.13 -60.65
CA ALA A 81 27.99 28.00 -61.66
C ALA A 81 26.61 27.56 -61.14
N TYR A 82 26.53 26.81 -60.04
CA TYR A 82 25.24 26.40 -59.49
C TYR A 82 25.20 26.33 -57.96
N ARG A 83 23.98 26.44 -57.41
CA ARG A 83 23.69 26.45 -55.97
C ARG A 83 22.53 25.52 -55.62
N LYS A 84 22.71 24.73 -54.56
CA LYS A 84 21.66 23.90 -53.98
C LYS A 84 21.04 24.61 -52.78
N LEU A 85 19.72 24.61 -52.71
CA LEU A 85 18.96 25.15 -51.57
C LEU A 85 18.68 24.04 -50.56
N ALA A 86 19.26 24.16 -49.36
CA ALA A 86 18.97 23.28 -48.22
C ALA A 86 17.79 23.82 -47.38
N VAL A 87 17.10 22.93 -46.65
CA VAL A 87 16.04 23.33 -45.70
C VAL A 87 16.57 23.13 -44.28
N ASN A 88 16.84 24.23 -43.58
CA ASN A 88 17.07 24.15 -42.13
C ASN A 88 15.78 24.44 -41.36
N TYR A 89 15.01 25.47 -41.73
CA TYR A 89 13.84 25.93 -40.94
C TYR A 89 12.49 25.89 -41.66
N GLY A 90 12.42 25.36 -42.88
CA GLY A 90 11.15 25.01 -43.55
C GLY A 90 10.51 26.10 -44.41
N GLY A 91 11.23 27.15 -44.77
CA GLY A 91 10.73 28.26 -45.56
C GLY A 91 11.85 28.99 -46.26
N GLY A 92 11.57 29.52 -47.46
CA GLY A 92 12.51 30.40 -48.17
C GLY A 92 12.95 29.90 -49.54
N LYS A 93 12.84 28.62 -49.91
CA LYS A 93 13.38 28.16 -51.21
C LYS A 93 12.71 28.78 -52.43
N THR A 94 11.41 28.51 -52.60
CA THR A 94 10.62 29.09 -53.69
C THR A 94 10.61 30.62 -53.60
N HIS A 95 10.63 31.17 -52.38
CA HIS A 95 10.77 32.61 -52.17
C HIS A 95 12.12 33.16 -52.69
N THR A 96 13.23 32.45 -52.49
CA THR A 96 14.54 32.79 -53.06
C THR A 96 14.55 32.69 -54.57
N LEU A 97 13.95 31.63 -55.14
CA LEU A 97 13.83 31.49 -56.60
C LEU A 97 13.03 32.66 -57.21
N ILE A 98 11.93 33.06 -56.56
CA ILE A 98 11.13 34.23 -56.94
C ILE A 98 11.93 35.53 -56.82
N ALA A 99 12.66 35.72 -55.72
CA ALA A 99 13.50 36.90 -55.52
C ALA A 99 14.56 37.03 -56.62
N LEU A 100 15.27 35.94 -56.93
CA LEU A 100 16.24 35.90 -58.03
C LEU A 100 15.58 36.23 -59.38
N ARG A 101 14.43 35.62 -59.68
CA ARG A 101 13.67 35.88 -60.91
C ARG A 101 13.31 37.37 -61.03
N HIS A 102 12.76 37.98 -59.98
CA HIS A 102 12.40 39.41 -60.00
C HIS A 102 13.62 40.32 -60.16
N LEU A 103 14.73 40.03 -59.49
CA LEU A 103 15.94 40.84 -59.57
C LEU A 103 16.55 40.87 -60.98
N VAL A 104 16.58 39.73 -61.68
CA VAL A 104 17.31 39.61 -62.96
C VAL A 104 16.44 39.73 -64.21
N ASN A 105 15.11 39.57 -64.09
CA ASN A 105 14.21 39.62 -65.26
C ASN A 105 14.08 41.06 -65.80
N GLU A 106 13.84 42.02 -64.90
CA GLU A 106 13.72 43.46 -65.22
C GLU A 106 14.46 44.32 -64.18
N PRO A 107 15.81 44.28 -64.14
CA PRO A 107 16.60 44.95 -63.09
C PRO A 107 16.40 46.48 -63.03
N ASP A 108 16.12 47.12 -64.17
CA ASP A 108 15.87 48.56 -64.26
C ASP A 108 14.48 48.97 -63.75
N GLY A 109 13.53 48.02 -63.66
CA GLY A 109 12.16 48.23 -63.21
C GLY A 109 11.92 47.92 -61.73
N LEU A 110 12.98 47.65 -60.96
CA LEU A 110 12.85 47.29 -59.55
C LEU A 110 12.31 48.46 -58.70
N PRO A 111 11.41 48.18 -57.74
CA PRO A 111 10.78 49.21 -56.91
C PRO A 111 11.79 49.87 -55.95
N ASP A 112 11.53 51.14 -55.60
CA ASP A 112 12.28 51.89 -54.59
C ASP A 112 11.84 51.48 -53.18
N LEU A 113 12.42 50.37 -52.70
CA LEU A 113 12.10 49.79 -51.39
C LEU A 113 13.39 49.43 -50.64
N PRO A 114 13.39 49.53 -49.29
CA PRO A 114 14.55 49.17 -48.46
C PRO A 114 15.11 47.79 -48.77
N ALA A 115 14.24 46.79 -48.98
CA ALA A 115 14.67 45.44 -49.30
C ALA A 115 15.52 45.35 -50.59
N VAL A 116 15.12 46.09 -51.62
CA VAL A 116 15.85 46.17 -52.90
C VAL A 116 17.18 46.90 -52.71
N HIS A 117 17.20 47.97 -51.89
CA HIS A 117 18.44 48.68 -51.55
C HIS A 117 19.45 47.79 -50.84
N GLU A 118 18.99 46.99 -49.88
CA GLU A 118 19.85 46.05 -49.15
C GLU A 118 20.45 45.00 -50.10
N PHE A 119 19.68 44.46 -51.05
CA PHE A 119 20.22 43.58 -52.08
C PHE A 119 21.26 44.30 -52.95
N LYS A 120 20.92 45.44 -53.55
CA LYS A 120 21.82 46.22 -54.42
C LYS A 120 23.13 46.59 -53.71
N ALA A 121 23.03 47.08 -52.47
CA ALA A 121 24.19 47.44 -51.66
C ALA A 121 25.08 46.24 -51.34
N HIS A 122 24.47 45.09 -51.02
CA HIS A 122 25.20 43.86 -50.68
C HIS A 122 25.83 43.18 -51.90
N ILE A 123 25.21 43.28 -53.07
CA ILE A 123 25.76 42.78 -54.35
C ILE A 123 27.01 43.57 -54.74
N GLY A 124 27.00 44.89 -54.52
CA GLY A 124 28.13 45.79 -54.82
C GLY A 124 28.40 46.00 -56.32
N ALA A 125 27.51 45.54 -57.20
CA ALA A 125 27.64 45.63 -58.65
C ALA A 125 26.25 45.77 -59.31
N GLY A 126 26.24 46.12 -60.61
CA GLY A 126 25.01 46.16 -61.40
C GLY A 126 24.40 44.75 -61.54
N ILE A 127 23.06 44.68 -61.53
CA ILE A 127 22.34 43.42 -61.70
C ILE A 127 22.15 43.18 -63.21
N PRO A 128 22.72 42.10 -63.79
CA PRO A 128 22.60 41.83 -65.21
C PRO A 128 21.18 41.36 -65.54
N LYS A 129 20.68 41.75 -66.70
CA LYS A 129 19.44 41.18 -67.24
C LYS A 129 19.69 39.74 -67.67
N ALA A 130 18.85 38.81 -67.22
CA ALA A 130 18.99 37.40 -67.54
C ALA A 130 17.70 36.80 -68.10
N ARG A 131 17.84 35.86 -69.05
CA ARG A 131 16.77 34.97 -69.48
C ARG A 131 16.60 33.90 -68.42
N VAL A 132 15.42 33.86 -67.80
CA VAL A 132 15.10 32.92 -66.71
C VAL A 132 14.32 31.74 -67.26
N ALA A 133 14.81 30.52 -67.04
CA ALA A 133 14.06 29.29 -67.26
C ALA A 133 13.76 28.62 -65.90
N ALA A 134 12.48 28.50 -65.58
CA ALA A 134 11.99 27.89 -64.36
C ALA A 134 11.36 26.51 -64.64
N LEU A 135 12.00 25.46 -64.12
CA LEU A 135 11.52 24.09 -64.15
C LEU A 135 10.85 23.78 -62.82
N CYS A 136 9.52 23.97 -62.77
CA CYS A 136 8.69 23.62 -61.62
C CYS A 136 8.22 22.17 -61.78
N PHE A 137 9.03 21.22 -61.29
CA PHE A 137 8.86 19.79 -61.57
C PHE A 137 7.53 19.23 -61.04
N ASP A 138 7.02 19.77 -59.93
CA ASP A 138 5.72 19.40 -59.36
C ASP A 138 4.52 19.74 -60.27
N LYS A 139 4.71 20.60 -61.27
CA LYS A 139 3.67 20.99 -62.24
C LYS A 139 3.75 20.24 -63.57
N ILE A 140 4.81 19.46 -63.79
CA ILE A 140 4.99 18.72 -65.04
C ILE A 140 4.22 17.41 -64.95
N ASP A 141 3.01 17.41 -65.50
CA ASP A 141 2.20 16.20 -65.64
C ASP A 141 2.79 15.25 -66.69
N LEU A 142 2.86 13.96 -66.40
CA LEU A 142 3.48 12.97 -67.30
C LEU A 142 2.70 12.78 -68.61
N GLU A 143 1.38 12.99 -68.60
CA GLU A 143 0.52 12.75 -69.75
C GLU A 143 0.21 14.02 -70.54
N LYS A 144 -0.10 15.12 -69.86
CA LYS A 144 -0.48 16.39 -70.49
C LYS A 144 0.68 17.36 -70.60
N GLY A 145 1.71 17.21 -69.77
CA GLY A 145 2.79 18.18 -69.63
C GLY A 145 2.37 19.42 -68.85
N VAL A 146 3.15 20.49 -69.01
CA VAL A 146 2.93 21.78 -68.35
C VAL A 146 2.84 22.91 -69.39
N GLU A 147 2.00 23.90 -69.11
CA GLU A 147 2.00 25.14 -69.88
C GLU A 147 3.36 25.84 -69.71
N THR A 148 4.02 26.10 -70.83
CA THR A 148 5.37 26.65 -70.85
C THR A 148 5.38 27.91 -71.71
N PRO A 149 5.75 29.08 -71.16
CA PRO A 149 5.87 30.31 -71.93
C PRO A 149 7.23 30.38 -72.63
N ALA A 150 7.27 30.94 -73.83
CA ALA A 150 8.48 31.29 -74.56
C ALA A 150 8.84 32.78 -74.37
N PRO A 151 10.07 33.18 -74.72
CA PRO A 151 10.53 34.57 -74.76
C PRO A 151 9.59 35.58 -75.46
N ASP A 152 8.87 35.12 -76.48
CA ASP A 152 7.98 35.93 -77.31
C ASP A 152 6.54 35.99 -76.75
N GLY A 153 6.29 35.33 -75.62
CA GLY A 153 4.98 35.23 -74.97
C GLY A 153 4.10 34.10 -75.48
N SER A 154 4.54 33.31 -76.48
CA SER A 154 3.80 32.11 -76.89
C SER A 154 3.82 31.04 -75.81
N ILE A 155 2.73 30.26 -75.70
CA ILE A 155 2.59 29.22 -74.66
C ILE A 155 2.37 27.87 -75.34
N ARG A 156 3.07 26.82 -74.87
CA ARG A 156 2.91 25.45 -75.34
C ARG A 156 2.83 24.46 -74.16
N MET A 157 2.06 23.39 -74.34
CA MET A 157 2.07 22.24 -73.42
C MET A 157 3.28 21.34 -73.73
N LEU A 158 4.16 21.12 -72.75
CA LEU A 158 5.38 20.32 -72.91
C LEU A 158 5.54 19.32 -71.76
N ARG A 159 5.89 18.07 -72.08
CA ARG A 159 5.98 16.94 -71.15
C ARG A 159 7.36 16.73 -70.55
N HIS A 160 8.42 17.06 -71.28
CA HIS A 160 9.77 16.74 -70.84
C HIS A 160 10.51 17.98 -70.29
N PRO A 161 11.22 17.87 -69.14
CA PRO A 161 11.95 19.00 -68.54
C PRO A 161 12.95 19.68 -69.46
N TRP A 162 13.64 18.93 -70.33
CA TRP A 162 14.54 19.49 -71.34
C TRP A 162 13.81 20.24 -72.46
N SER A 163 12.59 19.82 -72.83
CA SER A 163 11.75 20.55 -73.77
C SER A 163 11.26 21.86 -73.16
N VAL A 164 10.81 21.80 -71.90
CA VAL A 164 10.38 22.98 -71.12
C VAL A 164 11.53 23.99 -71.05
N LEU A 165 12.74 23.53 -70.69
CA LEU A 165 13.95 24.36 -70.64
C LEU A 165 14.24 25.03 -71.99
N ALA A 166 14.21 24.25 -73.07
CA ALA A 166 14.54 24.75 -74.40
C ALA A 166 13.52 25.79 -74.90
N PHE A 167 12.23 25.56 -74.64
CA PHE A 167 11.18 26.48 -75.04
C PHE A 167 11.18 27.78 -74.22
N GLN A 168 11.44 27.73 -72.91
CA GLN A 168 11.55 28.95 -72.09
C GLN A 168 12.76 29.82 -72.45
N LEU A 169 13.86 29.20 -72.90
CA LEU A 169 15.07 29.94 -73.28
C LEU A 169 15.02 30.50 -74.70
N VAL A 170 14.50 29.73 -75.67
CA VAL A 170 14.66 30.01 -77.11
C VAL A 170 13.37 29.75 -77.93
N GLY A 171 12.26 29.37 -77.30
CA GLY A 171 10.99 29.09 -77.98
C GLY A 171 11.07 27.86 -78.90
N ALA A 172 10.35 27.90 -80.03
CA ALA A 172 10.27 26.81 -80.99
C ALA A 172 11.66 26.42 -81.59
N GLU A 173 12.55 27.39 -81.79
CA GLU A 173 13.91 27.12 -82.26
C GLU A 173 14.72 26.30 -81.25
N GLY A 174 14.47 26.48 -79.95
CA GLY A 174 15.09 25.67 -78.90
C GLY A 174 14.68 24.20 -79.00
N LEU A 175 13.41 23.92 -79.32
CA LEU A 175 12.93 22.55 -79.53
C LEU A 175 13.57 21.93 -80.78
N ARG A 176 13.66 22.68 -81.88
CA ARG A 176 14.35 22.22 -83.09
C ARG A 176 15.82 21.93 -82.84
N LEU A 177 16.50 22.79 -82.08
CA LEU A 177 17.91 22.65 -81.76
C LEU A 177 18.20 21.31 -81.07
N ILE A 178 17.37 20.92 -80.09
CA ILE A 178 17.61 19.69 -79.35
C ILE A 178 17.06 18.45 -80.07
N HIS A 179 16.14 18.59 -81.03
CA HIS A 179 15.52 17.48 -81.73
C HIS A 179 16.43 16.90 -82.83
N ALA A 180 16.55 15.58 -82.92
CA ALA A 180 17.48 14.90 -83.85
C ALA A 180 17.27 15.29 -85.33
N GLU A 181 16.02 15.54 -85.72
CA GLU A 181 15.64 15.94 -87.08
C GLU A 181 15.29 17.44 -87.22
N GLY A 182 15.61 18.28 -86.24
CA GLY A 182 15.30 19.71 -86.32
C GLY A 182 13.81 20.06 -86.33
N ARG A 183 12.95 19.18 -85.80
CA ARG A 183 11.49 19.36 -85.77
C ARG A 183 11.07 20.22 -84.57
N ASP A 184 9.99 20.99 -84.75
CA ASP A 184 9.35 21.76 -83.69
C ASP A 184 8.44 20.87 -82.81
N THR A 185 9.00 19.77 -82.30
CA THR A 185 8.33 18.78 -81.46
C THR A 185 9.26 18.34 -80.33
N GLU A 186 8.70 17.80 -79.25
CA GLU A 186 9.50 17.28 -78.15
C GLU A 186 10.34 16.06 -78.55
N ARG A 187 11.43 15.83 -77.83
CA ARG A 187 12.24 14.61 -77.90
C ARG A 187 12.07 13.77 -76.63
N GLU A 188 12.16 12.45 -76.78
CA GLU A 188 11.94 11.48 -75.69
C GLU A 188 13.15 11.30 -74.75
N THR A 189 14.36 11.55 -75.25
CA THR A 189 15.60 11.34 -74.49
C THR A 189 16.25 12.65 -74.09
N PRO A 190 16.97 12.73 -72.96
CA PRO A 190 17.67 13.95 -72.57
C PRO A 190 18.76 14.34 -73.59
N PRO A 191 18.90 15.63 -73.91
CA PRO A 191 20.01 16.10 -74.74
C PRO A 191 21.34 15.92 -74.00
N ALA A 192 22.36 15.44 -74.72
CA ALA A 192 23.71 15.34 -74.17
C ALA A 192 24.33 16.73 -73.95
N GLU A 193 25.38 16.77 -73.13
CA GLU A 193 26.03 18.02 -72.68
C GLU A 193 26.34 19.04 -73.80
N PRO A 194 26.91 18.69 -74.97
CA PRO A 194 27.20 19.68 -76.01
C PRO A 194 25.96 20.43 -76.54
N LEU A 195 24.82 19.75 -76.68
CA LEU A 195 23.57 20.40 -77.09
C LEU A 195 23.01 21.30 -75.98
N MET A 196 23.18 20.90 -74.71
CA MET A 196 22.78 21.74 -73.58
C MET A 196 23.64 23.00 -73.47
N VAL A 197 24.95 22.90 -73.74
CA VAL A 197 25.85 24.06 -73.80
C VAL A 197 25.40 25.04 -74.88
N GLU A 198 25.12 24.55 -76.10
CA GLU A 198 24.63 25.39 -77.19
C GLU A 198 23.31 26.08 -76.81
N LEU A 199 22.36 25.33 -76.25
CA LEU A 199 21.06 25.85 -75.83
C LEU A 199 21.19 26.94 -74.76
N LEU A 200 21.96 26.69 -73.70
CA LEU A 200 22.14 27.62 -72.57
C LEU A 200 22.91 28.89 -72.96
N ALA A 201 23.73 28.84 -74.02
CA ALA A 201 24.47 29.98 -74.54
C ALA A 201 23.62 30.90 -75.45
N ARG A 202 22.47 30.44 -75.98
CA ARG A 202 21.64 31.23 -76.92
C ARG A 202 21.25 32.61 -76.40
N PRO A 203 20.83 32.80 -75.14
CA PRO A 203 20.50 34.13 -74.61
C PRO A 203 21.66 35.14 -74.67
N GLN A 204 22.91 34.69 -74.68
CA GLN A 204 24.08 35.57 -74.76
C GLN A 204 24.19 36.29 -76.10
N ALA A 205 23.66 35.71 -77.18
CA ALA A 205 23.58 36.37 -78.47
C ALA A 205 22.70 37.64 -78.43
N GLU A 206 21.77 37.72 -77.47
CA GLU A 206 20.93 38.89 -77.18
C GLU A 206 21.55 39.79 -76.09
N GLY A 207 22.78 39.51 -75.64
CA GLY A 207 23.44 40.21 -74.54
C GLY A 207 22.95 39.80 -73.14
N LEU A 208 22.05 38.82 -73.04
CA LEU A 208 21.45 38.37 -71.78
C LEU A 208 22.29 37.27 -71.12
N SER A 209 22.26 37.23 -69.79
CA SER A 209 22.76 36.08 -69.02
C SER A 209 21.70 34.96 -68.98
N THR A 210 22.06 33.75 -68.55
CA THR A 210 21.11 32.62 -68.46
C THR A 210 20.95 32.18 -67.01
N LEU A 211 19.73 32.18 -66.48
CA LEU A 211 19.41 31.69 -65.13
C LEU A 211 18.45 30.50 -65.22
N VAL A 212 18.86 29.36 -64.69
CA VAL A 212 18.01 28.16 -64.57
C VAL A 212 17.56 27.98 -63.12
N LEU A 213 16.26 27.90 -62.89
CA LEU A 213 15.66 27.69 -61.57
C LEU A 213 14.97 26.32 -61.56
N LEU A 214 15.38 25.44 -60.64
CA LEU A 214 14.74 24.13 -60.46
C LEU A 214 13.94 24.15 -59.16
N ASP A 215 12.64 23.87 -59.23
CA ASP A 215 11.79 23.75 -58.05
C ASP A 215 11.16 22.34 -57.95
N GLU A 216 11.10 21.80 -56.73
CA GLU A 216 10.41 20.54 -56.38
C GLU A 216 10.79 19.30 -57.22
N VAL A 217 12.09 19.09 -57.45
CA VAL A 217 12.61 18.03 -58.35
C VAL A 217 12.15 16.60 -57.97
N LEU A 218 12.14 16.26 -56.68
CA LEU A 218 11.94 14.88 -56.20
C LEU A 218 10.58 14.30 -56.62
N MET A 219 9.52 15.12 -56.62
CA MET A 219 8.15 14.69 -56.90
C MET A 219 8.02 14.10 -58.31
N TYR A 220 8.50 14.85 -59.31
CA TYR A 220 8.45 14.41 -60.70
C TYR A 220 9.28 13.17 -60.95
N ILE A 221 10.51 13.11 -60.40
CA ILE A 221 11.39 11.96 -60.58
C ILE A 221 10.72 10.72 -60.03
N ARG A 222 10.18 10.79 -58.81
CA ARG A 222 9.46 9.68 -58.19
C ARG A 222 8.32 9.20 -59.08
N THR A 223 7.40 10.09 -59.47
CA THR A 223 6.25 9.72 -60.31
C THR A 223 6.68 9.15 -61.66
N ARG A 224 7.74 9.68 -62.28
CA ARG A 224 8.26 9.16 -63.55
C ARG A 224 8.89 7.78 -63.42
N VAL A 225 9.65 7.54 -62.34
CA VAL A 225 10.32 6.25 -62.08
C VAL A 225 9.32 5.18 -61.63
N GLU A 226 8.29 5.56 -60.87
CA GLU A 226 7.17 4.66 -60.54
C GLU A 226 6.40 4.22 -61.79
N ALA A 227 6.19 5.14 -62.74
CA ALA A 227 5.56 4.82 -64.02
C ALA A 227 6.47 4.00 -64.97
N ASP A 228 7.78 4.25 -64.93
CA ASP A 228 8.79 3.59 -65.75
C ASP A 228 10.14 3.52 -65.02
N PRO A 229 10.49 2.35 -64.44
CA PRO A 229 11.75 2.19 -63.70
C PRO A 229 13.00 2.51 -64.52
N THR A 230 12.96 2.36 -65.85
CA THR A 230 14.10 2.66 -66.72
C THR A 230 14.37 4.17 -66.85
N ALA A 231 13.38 5.01 -66.54
CA ALA A 231 13.51 6.46 -66.57
C ALA A 231 14.49 7.00 -65.53
N ARG A 232 14.78 6.25 -64.45
CA ARG A 232 15.74 6.64 -63.41
C ARG A 232 17.09 7.02 -64.00
N GLY A 233 17.65 6.17 -64.88
CA GLY A 233 18.94 6.42 -65.53
C GLY A 233 18.93 7.62 -66.49
N SER A 234 17.84 7.82 -67.22
CA SER A 234 17.69 8.96 -68.13
C SER A 234 17.56 10.30 -67.38
N LEU A 235 16.84 10.32 -66.25
CA LEU A 235 16.69 11.52 -65.43
C LEU A 235 18.00 11.89 -64.72
N VAL A 236 18.72 10.92 -64.16
CA VAL A 236 20.06 11.15 -63.59
C VAL A 236 21.01 11.70 -64.66
N SER A 237 20.97 11.11 -65.88
CA SER A 237 21.74 11.62 -67.03
C SER A 237 21.37 13.07 -67.39
N PHE A 238 20.08 13.43 -67.38
CA PHE A 238 19.64 14.80 -67.64
C PHE A 238 20.26 15.81 -66.65
N PHE A 239 20.16 15.55 -65.34
CA PHE A 239 20.75 16.45 -64.34
C PHE A 239 22.27 16.50 -64.49
N GLN A 240 22.91 15.39 -64.84
CA GLN A 240 24.36 15.35 -65.06
C GLN A 240 24.79 16.18 -66.27
N TYR A 241 24.08 16.08 -67.39
CA TYR A 241 24.36 16.89 -68.58
C TYR A 241 24.07 18.37 -68.32
N LEU A 242 23.00 18.68 -67.59
CA LEU A 242 22.62 20.05 -67.26
C LEU A 242 23.67 20.71 -66.36
N THR A 243 24.10 20.05 -65.27
CA THR A 243 25.11 20.61 -64.36
C THR A 243 26.43 20.84 -65.08
N GLN A 244 26.89 19.90 -65.91
CA GLN A 244 28.09 20.04 -66.71
C GLN A 244 28.01 21.19 -67.72
N ALA A 245 26.85 21.37 -68.37
CA ALA A 245 26.65 22.44 -69.34
C ALA A 245 26.63 23.82 -68.67
N VAL A 246 25.95 23.97 -67.53
CA VAL A 246 25.89 25.24 -66.77
C VAL A 246 27.29 25.70 -66.33
N VAL A 247 28.18 24.77 -66.00
CA VAL A 247 29.58 25.09 -65.65
C VAL A 247 30.35 25.64 -66.86
N LYS A 248 30.16 25.06 -68.05
CA LYS A 248 30.89 25.43 -69.27
C LYS A 248 30.41 26.72 -69.93
N VAL A 249 29.16 27.12 -69.70
CA VAL A 249 28.60 28.34 -70.28
C VAL A 249 28.90 29.51 -69.36
N ASP A 250 29.66 30.49 -69.87
CA ASP A 250 29.94 31.74 -69.16
C ASP A 250 28.62 32.51 -68.87
N ARG A 251 28.56 33.36 -67.84
CA ARG A 251 27.33 34.11 -67.48
C ARG A 251 26.06 33.25 -67.34
N CYS A 252 26.19 31.96 -67.03
CA CYS A 252 25.08 31.03 -66.80
C CYS A 252 25.10 30.54 -65.35
N ALA A 253 23.97 30.66 -64.66
CA ALA A 253 23.80 30.21 -63.28
C ALA A 253 22.61 29.24 -63.15
N MET A 254 22.69 28.31 -62.20
CA MET A 254 21.56 27.44 -61.85
C MET A 254 21.33 27.41 -60.34
N VAL A 255 20.08 27.52 -59.91
CA VAL A 255 19.69 27.39 -58.49
C VAL A 255 18.64 26.30 -58.36
N ALA A 256 18.90 25.31 -57.50
CA ALA A 256 18.11 24.10 -57.42
C ALA A 256 17.53 23.84 -56.02
N SER A 257 16.21 23.66 -55.96
CA SER A 257 15.49 23.05 -54.85
C SER A 257 15.27 21.56 -55.14
N LEU A 258 16.09 20.70 -54.54
CA LEU A 258 16.05 19.24 -54.77
C LEU A 258 15.06 18.47 -53.88
N LEU A 259 14.62 19.08 -52.77
CA LEU A 259 13.74 18.43 -51.78
C LEU A 259 12.28 18.52 -52.21
N ALA A 260 11.48 17.53 -51.81
CA ALA A 260 10.02 17.62 -51.89
C ALA A 260 9.47 18.44 -50.71
N SER A 261 8.41 19.21 -50.96
CA SER A 261 7.60 19.85 -49.92
C SER A 261 6.83 18.85 -49.04
N ASP A 262 6.64 17.59 -49.47
CA ASP A 262 5.91 16.56 -48.71
C ASP A 262 6.87 15.59 -47.97
N PRO A 263 6.97 15.67 -46.63
CA PRO A 263 7.81 14.79 -45.83
C PRO A 263 7.49 13.31 -45.98
N ARG A 264 6.22 12.96 -46.28
CA ARG A 264 5.78 11.55 -46.39
C ARG A 264 6.41 10.80 -47.55
N LYS A 265 7.03 11.52 -48.48
CA LYS A 265 7.70 10.97 -49.66
C LYS A 265 9.20 10.80 -49.48
N HIS A 266 9.70 11.02 -48.25
CA HIS A 266 11.04 10.66 -47.80
C HIS A 266 11.07 9.24 -47.19
N ASP A 267 10.36 8.30 -47.81
CA ASP A 267 10.54 6.87 -47.55
C ASP A 267 11.89 6.40 -48.13
N ASP A 268 12.26 5.14 -47.88
CA ASP A 268 13.53 4.58 -48.34
C ASP A 268 13.75 4.79 -49.85
N PHE A 269 12.69 4.62 -50.63
CA PHE A 269 12.70 4.83 -52.08
C PHE A 269 12.91 6.30 -52.47
N GLY A 270 12.17 7.23 -51.85
CA GLY A 270 12.37 8.66 -52.08
C GLY A 270 13.77 9.14 -51.68
N ASN A 271 14.32 8.63 -50.58
CA ASN A 271 15.67 8.94 -50.12
C ASN A 271 16.75 8.32 -51.03
N GLU A 272 16.49 7.18 -51.66
CA GLU A 272 17.36 6.61 -52.68
C GLU A 272 17.41 7.48 -53.94
N LEU A 273 16.24 7.87 -54.48
CA LEU A 273 16.16 8.77 -55.63
C LEU A 273 16.79 10.14 -55.36
N LEU A 274 16.59 10.68 -54.15
CA LEU A 274 17.20 11.95 -53.76
C LEU A 274 18.72 11.82 -53.63
N ARG A 275 19.24 10.67 -53.19
CA ARG A 275 20.69 10.40 -53.16
C ARG A 275 21.27 10.41 -54.58
N ASP A 276 20.67 9.69 -55.52
CA ASP A 276 21.14 9.65 -56.92
C ASP A 276 21.27 11.05 -57.53
N VAL A 277 20.23 11.87 -57.36
CA VAL A 277 20.23 13.25 -57.88
C VAL A 277 21.24 14.06 -57.09
N SER A 278 21.25 13.99 -55.76
CA SER A 278 22.18 14.76 -54.92
C SER A 278 23.64 14.42 -55.23
N GLU A 279 23.99 13.19 -55.57
CA GLU A 279 25.34 12.80 -55.98
C GLU A 279 25.78 13.50 -57.27
N VAL A 280 24.88 13.70 -58.23
CA VAL A 280 25.16 14.47 -59.45
C VAL A 280 25.51 15.92 -59.11
N PHE A 281 24.77 16.53 -58.18
CA PHE A 281 25.06 17.88 -57.71
C PHE A 281 26.31 17.91 -56.81
N GLY A 282 26.63 16.80 -56.12
CA GLY A 282 27.71 16.59 -55.14
C GLY A 282 29.13 16.67 -55.67
N ARG A 283 29.35 16.23 -56.93
CA ARG A 283 30.70 16.01 -57.49
C ARG A 283 31.52 17.28 -57.74
N GLN A 284 30.92 18.47 -57.65
CA GLN A 284 31.62 19.76 -57.82
C GLN A 284 31.12 20.84 -56.82
N MET A 285 30.61 20.43 -55.65
CA MET A 285 29.89 21.34 -54.73
C MET A 285 30.74 22.39 -54.02
N GLU A 286 30.06 23.51 -53.73
CA GLU A 286 30.33 24.40 -52.60
C GLU A 286 29.17 24.31 -51.58
N GLU A 287 29.36 24.85 -50.37
CA GLU A 287 28.46 24.75 -49.20
C GLU A 287 26.97 25.00 -49.51
N ASP A 288 26.08 24.22 -48.86
CA ASP A 288 24.63 24.36 -48.95
C ASP A 288 24.16 25.73 -48.41
N ALA A 289 23.34 26.45 -49.18
CA ALA A 289 22.82 27.76 -48.77
C ALA A 289 21.46 27.63 -48.06
N SER A 290 21.41 28.06 -46.78
CA SER A 290 20.16 28.18 -46.00
C SER A 290 19.74 29.65 -45.91
N PRO A 291 18.69 30.10 -46.64
CA PRO A 291 18.41 31.52 -46.82
C PRO A 291 17.94 32.24 -45.55
N VAL A 292 17.34 31.55 -44.58
CA VAL A 292 16.79 32.17 -43.34
C VAL A 292 17.44 31.53 -42.12
N SER A 293 17.89 32.34 -41.15
CA SER A 293 18.41 31.87 -39.86
C SER A 293 17.36 31.99 -38.74
N LYS A 294 17.69 31.51 -37.53
CA LYS A 294 16.80 31.56 -36.36
C LYS A 294 16.55 33.00 -35.91
N GLU A 295 17.54 33.87 -36.07
CA GLU A 295 17.53 35.28 -35.64
C GLU A 295 16.62 36.15 -36.53
N ASP A 296 16.43 35.75 -37.79
CA ASP A 296 15.62 36.47 -38.77
C ASP A 296 14.11 36.22 -38.62
N VAL A 297 13.73 35.17 -37.87
CA VAL A 297 12.36 34.66 -37.79
C VAL A 297 11.36 35.73 -37.35
N ALA A 298 11.66 36.42 -36.26
CA ALA A 298 10.71 37.38 -35.69
C ALA A 298 10.47 38.55 -36.64
N GLU A 299 11.50 38.98 -37.36
CA GLU A 299 11.39 40.03 -38.38
C GLU A 299 10.58 39.57 -39.61
N VAL A 300 10.74 38.30 -40.02
CA VAL A 300 9.91 37.70 -41.08
C VAL A 300 8.43 37.67 -40.66
N LEU A 301 8.12 37.20 -39.44
CA LEU A 301 6.74 37.20 -38.92
C LEU A 301 6.20 38.62 -38.81
N ARG A 302 7.01 39.57 -38.31
CA ARG A 302 6.64 40.97 -38.14
C ARG A 302 6.21 41.61 -39.46
N ARG A 303 7.02 41.48 -40.52
CA ARG A 303 6.69 42.01 -41.87
C ARG A 303 5.49 41.32 -42.51
N ARG A 304 5.27 40.03 -42.19
CA ARG A 304 4.15 39.27 -42.76
C ARG A 304 2.81 39.64 -42.14
N PHE A 305 2.78 39.92 -40.83
CA PHE A 305 1.53 40.09 -40.09
C PHE A 305 1.12 41.54 -39.83
N PHE A 306 2.07 42.47 -39.73
CA PHE A 306 1.79 43.85 -39.35
C PHE A 306 1.91 44.83 -40.51
N LYS A 307 1.18 45.96 -40.41
CA LYS A 307 1.25 47.06 -41.37
C LYS A 307 2.65 47.69 -41.32
N PRO A 308 3.32 47.90 -42.47
CA PRO A 308 4.66 48.48 -42.52
C PRO A 308 4.82 49.78 -41.73
N GLU A 309 3.78 50.62 -41.69
CA GLU A 309 3.75 51.90 -40.98
C GLU A 309 3.90 51.73 -39.47
N SER A 310 3.34 50.64 -38.90
CA SER A 310 3.35 50.36 -37.47
C SER A 310 4.66 49.73 -36.98
N ILE A 311 5.50 49.23 -37.88
CA ILE A 311 6.74 48.51 -37.56
C ILE A 311 8.01 49.19 -38.08
N ARG A 312 7.88 50.35 -38.72
CA ARG A 312 8.99 51.06 -39.37
C ARG A 312 10.00 51.65 -38.40
N ASP A 313 9.58 52.04 -37.20
CA ASP A 313 10.44 52.67 -36.19
C ASP A 313 10.63 51.75 -34.97
N PRO A 314 11.74 51.00 -34.89
CA PRO A 314 12.07 50.17 -33.73
C PRO A 314 12.21 50.96 -32.42
N GLY A 315 12.43 52.27 -32.47
CA GLY A 315 12.52 53.13 -31.29
C GLY A 315 11.23 53.15 -30.47
N VAL A 316 10.07 52.95 -31.12
CA VAL A 316 8.76 52.87 -30.47
C VAL A 316 8.65 51.64 -29.56
N PHE A 317 9.37 50.56 -29.85
CA PHE A 317 9.28 49.30 -29.10
C PHE A 317 10.07 49.33 -27.78
N ARG A 318 11.14 50.13 -27.70
CA ARG A 318 12.07 50.13 -26.54
C ARG A 318 11.37 50.30 -25.18
N PRO A 319 10.48 51.28 -24.96
CA PRO A 319 9.82 51.42 -23.65
C PRO A 319 8.95 50.22 -23.27
N HIS A 320 8.31 49.59 -24.27
CA HIS A 320 7.49 48.40 -24.07
C HIS A 320 8.36 47.19 -23.72
N VAL A 321 9.48 47.02 -24.43
CA VAL A 321 10.47 45.95 -24.17
C VAL A 321 11.08 46.09 -22.77
N THR A 322 11.55 47.28 -22.39
CA THR A 322 12.11 47.52 -21.05
C THR A 322 11.10 47.21 -19.94
N SER A 323 9.81 47.49 -20.16
CA SER A 323 8.73 47.13 -19.23
C SER A 323 8.56 45.60 -19.14
N VAL A 324 8.47 44.90 -20.27
CA VAL A 324 8.30 43.44 -20.31
C VAL A 324 9.47 42.71 -19.67
N VAL A 325 10.70 43.08 -20.04
CA VAL A 325 11.91 42.47 -19.47
C VAL A 325 12.01 42.80 -17.98
N GLY A 326 11.59 44.00 -17.56
CA GLY A 326 11.47 44.36 -16.15
C GLY A 326 10.51 43.45 -15.37
N ASN A 327 9.34 43.15 -15.94
CA ASN A 327 8.34 42.26 -15.35
C ASN A 327 8.88 40.82 -15.20
N ILE A 328 9.56 40.31 -16.23
CA ILE A 328 10.16 38.97 -16.20
C ILE A 328 11.33 38.91 -15.22
N ALA A 329 12.18 39.95 -15.17
CA ALA A 329 13.29 40.05 -14.22
C ALA A 329 12.84 40.06 -12.74
N ALA A 330 11.59 40.42 -12.46
CA ALA A 330 11.03 40.33 -11.10
C ALA A 330 10.79 38.89 -10.63
N ILE A 331 10.68 37.94 -11.57
CA ILE A 331 10.38 36.52 -11.27
C ILE A 331 11.46 35.53 -11.76
N ASP A 332 12.37 35.93 -12.64
CA ASP A 332 13.55 35.17 -13.08
C ASP A 332 14.87 35.90 -12.79
N GLU A 333 15.73 35.27 -11.97
CA GLU A 333 17.00 35.86 -11.53
C GLU A 333 18.02 35.99 -12.68
N ARG A 334 17.98 35.11 -13.68
CA ARG A 334 18.91 35.18 -14.81
C ARG A 334 18.57 36.34 -15.74
N THR A 335 17.28 36.56 -16.06
CA THR A 335 16.84 37.75 -16.78
C THR A 335 17.20 39.04 -16.03
N HIS A 336 17.14 39.03 -14.69
CA HIS A 336 17.62 40.16 -13.89
C HIS A 336 19.14 40.42 -14.06
N LYS A 337 19.96 39.36 -14.06
CA LYS A 337 21.42 39.48 -14.22
C LYS A 337 21.85 39.87 -15.63
N GLU A 338 21.17 39.35 -16.66
CA GLU A 338 21.49 39.52 -18.08
C GLU A 338 20.61 40.59 -18.76
N ARG A 339 20.04 41.51 -17.98
CA ARG A 339 18.97 42.42 -18.42
C ARG A 339 19.23 43.16 -19.73
N ALA A 340 20.42 43.73 -19.92
CA ALA A 340 20.74 44.46 -21.15
C ALA A 340 20.71 43.55 -22.39
N ALA A 341 21.27 42.35 -22.29
CA ALA A 341 21.27 41.38 -23.39
C ALA A 341 19.85 40.85 -23.68
N GLU A 342 19.03 40.64 -22.64
CA GLU A 342 17.64 40.27 -22.81
C GLU A 342 16.80 41.42 -23.42
N GLU A 343 17.03 42.67 -23.04
CA GLU A 343 16.36 43.82 -23.69
C GLU A 343 16.68 43.89 -25.18
N ASP A 344 17.93 43.67 -25.60
CA ASP A 344 18.30 43.62 -27.02
C ASP A 344 17.64 42.43 -27.74
N ARG A 345 17.60 41.24 -27.10
CA ARG A 345 16.95 40.03 -27.64
C ARG A 345 15.44 40.24 -27.83
N TYR A 346 14.76 40.82 -26.83
CA TYR A 346 13.33 41.12 -26.91
C TYR A 346 13.04 42.24 -27.90
N LEU A 347 13.91 43.25 -28.03
CA LEU A 347 13.77 44.31 -29.03
C LEU A 347 13.85 43.75 -30.45
N GLY A 348 14.76 42.80 -30.69
CA GLY A 348 14.85 42.06 -31.95
C GLY A 348 13.60 41.25 -32.27
N SER A 349 12.89 40.74 -31.25
CA SER A 349 11.72 39.85 -31.41
C SER A 349 10.36 40.55 -31.35
N TYR A 350 10.27 41.75 -30.74
CA TYR A 350 9.01 42.46 -30.48
C TYR A 350 8.16 42.62 -31.75
N PRO A 351 6.85 42.39 -31.74
CA PRO A 351 5.98 42.13 -30.59
C PRO A 351 5.93 40.66 -30.15
N PHE A 352 6.73 39.74 -30.70
CA PHE A 352 6.71 38.32 -30.32
C PHE A 352 7.57 38.02 -29.10
N HIS A 353 7.13 37.07 -28.28
CA HIS A 353 7.96 36.51 -27.22
C HIS A 353 9.06 35.63 -27.83
N PRO A 354 10.35 35.91 -27.58
CA PRO A 354 11.46 35.19 -28.22
C PRO A 354 11.42 33.69 -27.92
N ASP A 355 11.22 33.29 -26.66
CA ASP A 355 11.14 31.87 -26.29
C ASP A 355 9.92 31.14 -26.89
N LEU A 356 8.80 31.83 -27.15
CA LEU A 356 7.64 31.21 -27.80
C LEU A 356 7.96 30.89 -29.26
N THR A 357 8.57 31.84 -29.98
CA THR A 357 9.03 31.59 -31.35
C THR A 357 10.06 30.46 -31.37
N GLU A 358 10.96 30.42 -30.41
CA GLU A 358 11.96 29.37 -30.29
C GLU A 358 11.32 27.98 -30.10
N VAL A 359 10.30 27.82 -29.26
CA VAL A 359 9.57 26.54 -29.11
C VAL A 359 8.97 26.07 -30.43
N PHE A 360 8.33 26.96 -31.20
CA PHE A 360 7.78 26.60 -32.52
C PHE A 360 8.86 26.18 -33.52
N TYR A 361 9.95 26.94 -33.62
CA TYR A 361 10.97 26.70 -34.64
C TYR A 361 11.92 25.55 -34.30
N THR A 362 12.23 25.34 -33.02
CA THR A 362 13.13 24.28 -32.60
C THR A 362 12.43 22.97 -32.36
N ARG A 363 11.19 22.98 -31.82
CA ARG A 363 10.49 21.75 -31.44
C ARG A 363 9.40 21.37 -32.45
N TRP A 364 8.47 22.28 -32.77
CA TRP A 364 7.31 21.94 -33.61
C TRP A 364 7.66 21.67 -35.08
N THR A 365 8.73 22.24 -35.61
CA THR A 365 9.21 21.91 -36.97
C THR A 365 9.71 20.46 -37.11
N GLN A 366 9.93 19.76 -35.98
CA GLN A 366 10.32 18.36 -35.93
C GLN A 366 9.12 17.40 -36.02
N LEU A 367 7.88 17.87 -35.82
CA LEU A 367 6.69 17.03 -35.91
C LEU A 367 6.34 16.70 -37.37
N ASP A 368 6.16 15.42 -37.69
CA ASP A 368 5.69 15.03 -39.01
C ASP A 368 4.25 15.51 -39.23
N GLY A 369 3.96 16.01 -40.43
CA GLY A 369 2.66 16.61 -40.75
C GLY A 369 2.52 18.08 -40.34
N PHE A 370 3.31 18.59 -39.38
CA PHE A 370 3.41 20.03 -39.14
C PHE A 370 4.23 20.66 -40.28
N GLN A 371 3.63 21.58 -41.04
CA GLN A 371 4.21 22.12 -42.29
C GLN A 371 5.34 23.14 -42.04
N ARG A 372 6.23 22.88 -41.09
CA ARG A 372 7.37 23.71 -40.65
C ARG A 372 7.01 25.20 -40.61
N THR A 373 7.71 26.07 -41.36
CA THR A 373 7.45 27.52 -41.36
C THR A 373 6.02 27.88 -41.78
N ARG A 374 5.41 27.12 -42.71
CA ARG A 374 4.00 27.37 -43.13
C ARG A 374 3.03 27.06 -42.00
N GLY A 375 3.27 25.98 -41.26
CA GLY A 375 2.50 25.61 -40.07
C GLY A 375 2.56 26.71 -39.00
N ILE A 376 3.76 27.27 -38.77
CA ILE A 376 3.96 28.39 -37.83
C ILE A 376 3.22 29.64 -38.29
N LEU A 377 3.40 30.05 -39.56
CA LEU A 377 2.72 31.22 -40.13
C LEU A 377 1.20 31.10 -40.04
N ARG A 378 0.65 29.92 -40.37
CA ARG A 378 -0.78 29.62 -40.25
C ARG A 378 -1.25 29.72 -38.79
N THR A 379 -0.53 29.08 -37.88
CA THR A 379 -0.87 29.06 -36.45
C THR A 379 -0.92 30.48 -35.89
N PHE A 380 0.10 31.30 -36.13
CA PHE A 380 0.12 32.69 -35.67
C PHE A 380 -0.93 33.56 -36.39
N ALA A 381 -1.19 33.35 -37.69
CA ALA A 381 -2.23 34.10 -38.39
C ALA A 381 -3.60 33.90 -37.73
N ILE A 382 -3.97 32.64 -37.44
CA ILE A 382 -5.22 32.29 -36.77
C ILE A 382 -5.23 32.85 -35.34
N ALA A 383 -4.17 32.59 -34.57
CA ALA A 383 -4.06 33.04 -33.18
C ALA A 383 -4.15 34.56 -33.03
N LEU A 384 -3.45 35.32 -33.88
CA LEU A 384 -3.44 36.79 -33.81
C LEU A 384 -4.76 37.40 -34.25
N ARG A 385 -5.39 36.85 -35.29
CA ARG A 385 -6.73 37.27 -35.74
C ARG A 385 -7.75 37.09 -34.62
N ASP A 386 -7.71 35.94 -33.95
CA ASP A 386 -8.66 35.62 -32.89
C ASP A 386 -8.37 36.45 -31.61
N ALA A 387 -7.10 36.75 -31.32
CA ALA A 387 -6.66 37.41 -30.09
C ALA A 387 -6.71 38.95 -30.14
N GLU A 388 -6.64 39.59 -31.31
CA GLU A 388 -6.55 41.06 -31.45
C GLU A 388 -7.65 41.80 -30.66
N GLY A 389 -8.86 41.26 -30.63
CA GLY A 389 -10.02 41.92 -30.02
C GLY A 389 -10.03 41.93 -28.49
N TRP A 390 -9.24 41.08 -27.82
CA TRP A 390 -9.38 40.86 -26.37
C TRP A 390 -8.05 40.64 -25.61
N ASP A 391 -6.93 40.35 -26.29
CA ASP A 391 -5.67 40.04 -25.63
C ASP A 391 -4.99 41.30 -25.07
N ALA A 392 -5.05 41.45 -23.75
CA ALA A 392 -4.42 42.57 -23.03
C ALA A 392 -2.92 42.39 -22.74
N SER A 393 -2.24 41.37 -23.30
CA SER A 393 -0.83 41.08 -23.03
C SER A 393 0.12 42.14 -23.63
N PRO A 394 1.25 42.47 -22.99
CA PRO A 394 2.18 43.48 -23.49
C PRO A 394 2.98 43.04 -24.73
N LEU A 395 3.02 41.73 -24.98
CA LEU A 395 3.62 41.08 -26.14
C LEU A 395 2.81 39.84 -26.53
N ILE A 396 3.04 39.34 -27.73
CA ILE A 396 2.46 38.11 -28.27
C ILE A 396 3.16 36.91 -27.60
N GLY A 397 2.53 36.42 -26.55
CA GLY A 397 2.94 35.26 -25.77
C GLY A 397 1.93 34.11 -25.88
N PRO A 398 1.95 33.13 -24.95
CA PRO A 398 1.04 31.99 -24.97
C PRO A 398 -0.45 32.36 -24.91
N ASN A 399 -0.79 33.55 -24.41
CA ASN A 399 -2.17 34.02 -24.28
C ASN A 399 -2.92 34.06 -25.63
N VAL A 400 -2.24 34.34 -26.75
CA VAL A 400 -2.89 34.38 -28.08
C VAL A 400 -3.41 33.02 -28.55
N LEU A 401 -2.96 31.93 -27.91
CA LEU A 401 -3.42 30.57 -28.19
C LEU A 401 -4.60 30.16 -27.30
N LEU A 402 -5.04 31.03 -26.39
CA LEU A 402 -6.22 30.82 -25.58
C LEU A 402 -7.46 31.37 -26.28
N LYS A 403 -8.63 30.87 -25.88
CA LYS A 403 -9.91 31.40 -26.35
C LYS A 403 -10.23 32.71 -25.61
N GLU A 404 -11.10 33.54 -26.19
CA GLU A 404 -11.59 34.77 -25.55
C GLU A 404 -12.01 34.52 -24.09
N PRO A 405 -11.75 35.46 -23.15
CA PRO A 405 -12.08 35.29 -21.74
C PRO A 405 -13.54 34.88 -21.53
N GLU A 406 -13.79 34.09 -20.48
CA GLU A 406 -15.12 33.56 -20.11
C GLU A 406 -15.70 32.52 -21.10
N GLN A 407 -15.04 32.23 -22.22
CA GLN A 407 -15.46 31.17 -23.13
C GLN A 407 -14.77 29.83 -22.84
N ASN A 408 -15.54 28.74 -23.02
CA ASN A 408 -15.05 27.37 -22.84
C ASN A 408 -14.54 26.75 -24.17
N GLY A 409 -13.69 25.73 -24.03
CA GLY A 409 -13.06 25.00 -25.14
C GLY A 409 -11.72 25.61 -25.58
N LEU A 410 -11.14 25.03 -26.64
CA LEU A 410 -9.88 25.46 -27.24
C LEU A 410 -10.08 26.58 -28.29
N ALA A 411 -9.09 27.46 -28.42
CA ALA A 411 -8.97 28.37 -29.56
C ALA A 411 -8.70 27.57 -30.86
N GLU A 412 -9.01 28.15 -32.02
CA GLU A 412 -8.80 27.50 -33.32
C GLU A 412 -7.33 27.09 -33.50
N ALA A 413 -6.40 28.02 -33.21
CA ALA A 413 -4.96 27.75 -33.29
C ALA A 413 -4.50 26.62 -32.35
N ALA A 414 -4.90 26.65 -31.07
CA ALA A 414 -4.57 25.57 -30.13
C ALA A 414 -5.20 24.22 -30.53
N GLY A 415 -6.39 24.24 -31.12
CA GLY A 415 -7.04 23.05 -31.67
C GLY A 415 -6.34 22.46 -32.89
N GLU A 416 -5.76 23.29 -33.77
CA GLU A 416 -4.91 22.80 -34.86
C GLU A 416 -3.62 22.17 -34.32
N LEU A 417 -2.97 22.83 -33.35
CA LEU A 417 -1.77 22.31 -32.70
C LEU A 417 -2.03 20.98 -31.98
N ALA A 418 -3.17 20.86 -31.29
CA ALA A 418 -3.60 19.59 -30.69
C ALA A 418 -3.73 18.48 -31.74
N ASN A 419 -4.30 18.78 -32.92
CA ASN A 419 -4.43 17.80 -34.01
C ASN A 419 -3.07 17.37 -34.59
N TYR A 420 -2.11 18.29 -34.71
CA TYR A 420 -0.76 17.94 -35.16
C TYR A 420 -0.02 17.08 -34.12
N ALA A 421 -0.22 17.34 -32.83
CA ALA A 421 0.34 16.54 -31.74
C ALA A 421 -0.35 15.16 -31.57
N SER A 422 -1.53 14.96 -32.17
CA SER A 422 -2.32 13.73 -32.06
C SER A 422 -1.78 12.54 -32.83
N VAL A 423 -0.86 12.75 -33.77
CA VAL A 423 -0.27 11.70 -34.60
C VAL A 423 1.04 11.26 -33.97
N ASP A 424 1.03 10.12 -33.28
CA ASP A 424 2.26 9.43 -32.89
C ASP A 424 2.83 8.75 -34.13
N THR A 425 3.92 9.31 -34.67
CA THR A 425 4.54 8.88 -35.93
C THR A 425 5.29 7.57 -35.79
N GLU A 426 5.63 7.14 -34.56
CA GLU A 426 6.28 5.87 -34.29
C GLU A 426 5.28 4.73 -34.08
N THR A 427 4.12 5.01 -33.47
CA THR A 427 3.14 3.95 -33.13
C THR A 427 1.86 3.96 -33.96
N GLY A 428 1.60 5.02 -34.74
CA GLY A 428 0.38 5.19 -35.53
C GLY A 428 -0.90 5.35 -34.69
N ARG A 429 -0.79 5.49 -33.37
CA ARG A 429 -1.95 5.66 -32.48
C ARG A 429 -2.43 7.12 -32.50
N HIS A 430 -3.71 7.30 -32.83
CA HIS A 430 -4.37 8.59 -32.77
C HIS A 430 -4.71 8.93 -31.31
N GLN A 431 -4.28 10.11 -30.86
CA GLN A 431 -4.50 10.58 -29.49
C GLN A 431 -5.47 11.77 -29.50
N GLU A 432 -6.29 11.89 -28.46
CA GLU A 432 -7.22 13.03 -28.33
C GLU A 432 -6.66 14.08 -27.37
N TRP A 433 -5.75 14.93 -27.85
CA TRP A 433 -5.21 16.06 -27.07
C TRP A 433 -6.27 17.10 -26.71
N ARG A 434 -7.34 17.19 -27.51
CA ARG A 434 -8.41 18.18 -27.30
C ARG A 434 -9.10 18.02 -25.94
N PRO A 435 -9.69 16.86 -25.59
CA PRO A 435 -10.24 16.63 -24.24
C PRO A 435 -9.23 16.85 -23.11
N ILE A 436 -7.96 16.47 -23.31
CA ILE A 436 -6.90 16.63 -22.30
C ILE A 436 -6.69 18.11 -22.01
N LEU A 437 -6.45 18.93 -23.05
CA LEU A 437 -6.21 20.36 -22.89
C LEU A 437 -7.44 21.08 -22.34
N GLU A 438 -8.64 20.72 -22.77
CA GLU A 438 -9.87 21.31 -22.21
C GLU A 438 -10.02 21.02 -20.72
N GLY A 439 -9.74 19.79 -20.29
CA GLY A 439 -9.78 19.40 -18.88
C GLY A 439 -8.70 20.09 -18.03
N GLU A 440 -7.48 20.22 -18.55
CA GLU A 440 -6.38 20.90 -17.84
C GLU A 440 -6.56 22.42 -17.81
N LEU A 441 -7.10 23.04 -18.87
CA LEU A 441 -7.47 24.46 -18.87
C LEU A 441 -8.63 24.74 -17.90
N ALA A 442 -9.60 23.84 -17.75
CA ALA A 442 -10.67 23.97 -16.76
C ALA A 442 -10.11 24.01 -15.33
N LYS A 443 -9.20 23.09 -14.99
CA LYS A 443 -8.48 23.08 -13.69
C LYS A 443 -7.64 24.35 -13.50
N ALA A 444 -6.98 24.82 -14.55
CA ALA A 444 -6.20 26.06 -14.49
C ALA A 444 -7.06 27.28 -14.14
N ARG A 445 -8.29 27.37 -14.67
CA ARG A 445 -9.24 28.44 -14.32
C ARG A 445 -9.72 28.34 -12.88
N GLU A 446 -10.01 27.13 -12.40
CA GLU A 446 -10.39 26.89 -10.99
C GLU A 446 -9.28 27.37 -10.05
N ILE A 447 -8.04 26.93 -10.29
CA ILE A 447 -6.87 27.34 -9.50
C ILE A 447 -6.67 28.86 -9.54
N GLN A 448 -6.80 29.46 -10.71
CA GLN A 448 -6.60 30.91 -10.83
C GLN A 448 -7.71 31.70 -10.13
N ALA A 449 -8.96 31.22 -10.13
CA ALA A 449 -10.06 31.86 -9.42
C ALA A 449 -9.88 31.84 -7.88
N GLU A 450 -9.15 30.86 -7.35
CA GLU A 450 -8.79 30.78 -5.93
C GLU A 450 -7.62 31.71 -5.55
N THR A 451 -6.93 32.30 -6.53
CA THR A 451 -5.69 33.06 -6.33
C THR A 451 -5.94 34.57 -6.46
N THR A 452 -5.34 35.39 -5.58
CA THR A 452 -5.57 36.86 -5.59
C THR A 452 -4.50 37.65 -6.35
N GLY A 453 -3.30 37.08 -6.50
CA GLY A 453 -2.14 37.69 -7.16
C GLY A 453 -2.00 37.41 -8.66
N LEU A 454 -2.87 36.57 -9.24
CA LEU A 454 -2.86 36.19 -10.66
C LEU A 454 -4.09 36.77 -11.34
N ARG A 455 -3.91 37.53 -12.44
CA ARG A 455 -4.99 38.32 -13.05
C ARG A 455 -5.02 38.24 -14.57
N HIS A 456 -4.00 37.65 -15.18
CA HIS A 456 -3.76 37.69 -16.61
C HIS A 456 -3.70 36.28 -17.22
N ARG A 457 -4.47 35.33 -16.66
CA ARG A 457 -4.64 33.95 -17.20
C ARG A 457 -3.34 33.15 -17.17
N GLU A 458 -2.50 33.42 -16.19
CA GLU A 458 -1.18 32.83 -16.02
C GLU A 458 -1.23 31.30 -15.94
N MET A 459 -2.25 30.74 -15.29
CA MET A 459 -2.39 29.28 -15.18
C MET A 459 -2.83 28.64 -16.50
N GLU A 460 -3.72 29.28 -17.26
CA GLU A 460 -4.10 28.79 -18.58
C GLU A 460 -2.92 28.90 -19.56
N GLN A 461 -2.16 29.99 -19.49
CA GLN A 461 -0.92 30.16 -20.25
C GLN A 461 0.11 29.09 -19.86
N ALA A 462 0.20 28.72 -18.59
CA ALA A 462 1.09 27.66 -18.13
C ALA A 462 0.73 26.29 -18.75
N VAL A 463 -0.56 25.94 -18.82
CA VAL A 463 -1.02 24.72 -19.52
C VAL A 463 -0.57 24.72 -20.98
N ILE A 464 -0.79 25.83 -21.69
CA ILE A 464 -0.37 25.97 -23.11
C ILE A 464 1.15 25.86 -23.25
N VAL A 465 1.93 26.55 -22.41
CA VAL A 465 3.39 26.49 -22.45
C VAL A 465 3.89 25.06 -22.22
N VAL A 466 3.38 24.37 -21.20
CA VAL A 466 3.79 23.00 -20.92
C VAL A 466 3.38 22.09 -22.08
N PHE A 467 2.18 22.24 -22.64
CA PHE A 467 1.76 21.49 -23.83
C PHE A 467 2.71 21.71 -25.01
N LEU A 468 2.95 22.96 -25.42
CA LEU A 468 3.81 23.31 -26.55
C LEU A 468 5.22 22.76 -26.37
N SER A 469 5.74 22.86 -25.15
CA SER A 469 7.09 22.41 -24.80
C SER A 469 7.21 20.90 -24.62
N SER A 470 6.10 20.18 -24.47
CA SER A 470 6.08 18.70 -24.37
C SER A 470 6.07 18.00 -25.73
N GLN A 471 6.05 18.77 -26.84
CA GLN A 471 6.08 18.25 -28.21
C GLN A 471 7.45 18.48 -28.87
N PRO A 472 7.91 17.57 -29.76
CA PRO A 472 7.44 16.20 -29.93
C PRO A 472 7.61 15.38 -28.64
N ILE A 473 6.96 14.20 -28.58
CA ILE A 473 6.97 13.32 -27.41
C ILE A 473 8.42 13.11 -26.91
N GLY A 474 8.64 13.28 -25.61
CA GLY A 474 9.94 13.20 -24.96
C GLY A 474 10.55 14.55 -24.58
N GLN A 475 10.08 15.64 -25.19
CA GLN A 475 10.44 17.01 -24.78
C GLN A 475 9.75 17.42 -23.47
N LYS A 476 10.27 18.48 -22.84
CA LYS A 476 9.74 19.03 -21.58
C LYS A 476 9.99 20.53 -21.45
N ALA A 477 9.19 21.21 -20.64
CA ALA A 477 9.39 22.60 -20.27
C ALA A 477 10.22 22.67 -18.98
N LEU A 478 11.30 23.43 -18.96
CA LEU A 478 11.98 23.72 -17.69
C LEU A 478 11.14 24.70 -16.86
N THR A 479 11.17 24.61 -15.54
CA THR A 479 10.43 25.54 -14.67
C THR A 479 10.81 26.99 -14.95
N ARG A 480 12.08 27.26 -15.21
CA ARG A 480 12.51 28.60 -15.63
C ARG A 480 11.86 29.05 -16.94
N GLU A 481 11.82 28.20 -17.97
CA GLU A 481 11.18 28.52 -19.26
C GLU A 481 9.71 28.89 -19.06
N LEU A 482 9.02 28.15 -18.19
CA LEU A 482 7.63 28.41 -17.85
C LEU A 482 7.46 29.80 -17.23
N PHE A 483 8.28 30.16 -16.23
CA PHE A 483 8.23 31.48 -15.60
C PHE A 483 8.52 32.61 -16.59
N VAL A 484 9.53 32.45 -17.45
CA VAL A 484 9.88 33.46 -18.44
C VAL A 484 8.72 33.69 -19.43
N LEU A 485 8.15 32.62 -19.98
CA LEU A 485 7.06 32.70 -20.98
C LEU A 485 5.77 33.35 -20.47
N ILE A 486 5.46 33.22 -19.18
CA ILE A 486 4.24 33.78 -18.57
C ILE A 486 4.51 35.06 -17.75
N GLY A 487 5.78 35.49 -17.66
CA GLY A 487 6.21 36.60 -16.80
C GLY A 487 5.94 37.99 -17.34
N GLY A 488 5.59 38.12 -18.63
CA GLY A 488 5.41 39.42 -19.29
C GLY A 488 4.38 40.33 -18.62
N ALA A 489 3.37 39.75 -17.96
CA ALA A 489 2.29 40.44 -17.26
C ALA A 489 2.57 40.70 -15.76
N SER A 490 3.82 40.53 -15.30
CA SER A 490 4.24 40.76 -13.91
C SER A 490 3.42 40.00 -12.85
N PRO A 491 3.26 38.66 -12.96
CA PRO A 491 2.57 37.90 -11.92
C PRO A 491 3.33 37.92 -10.59
N ASP A 492 2.60 37.78 -9.48
CA ASP A 492 3.23 37.56 -8.19
C ASP A 492 3.92 36.18 -8.18
N ARG A 493 5.24 36.18 -7.94
CA ARG A 493 6.07 34.96 -8.01
C ARG A 493 5.62 33.88 -7.03
N ILE A 494 5.21 34.28 -5.82
CA ILE A 494 4.87 33.35 -4.74
C ILE A 494 3.50 32.73 -5.03
N GLU A 495 2.51 33.55 -5.38
CA GLU A 495 1.18 33.09 -5.74
C GLU A 495 1.21 32.21 -7.01
N LEU A 496 2.01 32.58 -8.02
CA LEU A 496 2.24 31.74 -9.18
C LEU A 496 2.83 30.37 -8.82
N ALA A 497 3.83 30.34 -7.93
CA ALA A 497 4.41 29.09 -7.48
C ALA A 497 3.41 28.20 -6.72
N LYS A 498 2.57 28.78 -5.85
CA LYS A 498 1.50 28.05 -5.16
C LYS A 498 0.47 27.49 -6.14
N ALA A 499 0.05 28.29 -7.12
CA ALA A 499 -0.92 27.88 -8.14
C ALA A 499 -0.37 26.74 -9.03
N LEU A 500 0.89 26.82 -9.45
CA LEU A 500 1.57 25.74 -10.16
C LEU A 500 1.69 24.47 -9.32
N TYR A 501 2.02 24.60 -8.03
CA TYR A 501 2.05 23.45 -7.12
C TYR A 501 0.65 22.81 -7.01
N ARG A 502 -0.41 23.61 -6.84
CA ARG A 502 -1.79 23.13 -6.82
C ARG A 502 -2.17 22.39 -8.10
N TRP A 503 -1.68 22.85 -9.25
CA TRP A 503 -1.90 22.15 -10.51
C TRP A 503 -1.26 20.75 -10.53
N THR A 504 -0.10 20.55 -9.90
CA THR A 504 0.49 19.19 -9.73
C THR A 504 -0.37 18.27 -8.86
N GLU A 505 -1.25 18.81 -8.01
CA GLU A 505 -2.17 18.03 -7.18
C GLU A 505 -3.42 17.60 -7.97
N LEU A 506 -3.91 18.47 -8.85
CA LEU A 506 -5.19 18.30 -9.57
C LEU A 506 -5.05 17.74 -10.99
N SER A 507 -3.90 17.92 -11.62
CA SER A 507 -3.69 17.46 -13.00
C SER A 507 -3.85 15.95 -13.12
N TRP A 508 -4.44 15.53 -14.23
CA TRP A 508 -4.59 14.12 -14.58
C TRP A 508 -3.58 13.66 -15.62
N PHE A 509 -2.85 14.59 -16.24
CA PHE A 509 -1.98 14.31 -17.37
C PHE A 509 -0.56 14.87 -17.21
N LEU A 510 -0.26 15.62 -16.15
CA LEU A 510 1.12 15.96 -15.80
C LEU A 510 1.92 14.69 -15.50
N ASP A 511 3.12 14.64 -16.06
CA ASP A 511 4.01 13.49 -15.94
C ASP A 511 4.57 13.35 -14.53
N GLU A 512 4.30 12.20 -13.93
CA GLU A 512 4.66 11.89 -12.55
C GLU A 512 6.17 11.82 -12.34
N SER A 513 6.95 11.43 -13.37
CA SER A 513 8.41 11.38 -13.25
C SER A 513 9.00 12.77 -13.02
N GLU A 514 8.43 13.78 -13.68
CA GLU A 514 8.88 15.17 -13.53
C GLU A 514 8.32 15.77 -12.23
N VAL A 515 7.05 15.50 -11.88
CA VAL A 515 6.45 15.94 -10.61
C VAL A 515 7.21 15.37 -9.39
N ALA A 516 7.68 14.13 -9.46
CA ALA A 516 8.45 13.48 -8.39
C ALA A 516 9.83 14.11 -8.14
N THR A 517 10.34 14.96 -9.05
CA THR A 517 11.62 15.68 -8.84
C THR A 517 11.52 16.80 -7.81
N ALA A 518 10.31 17.18 -7.41
CA ALA A 518 10.05 18.19 -6.39
C ALA A 518 10.55 17.73 -5.01
N ALA A 519 11.53 18.44 -4.44
CA ALA A 519 12.02 18.18 -3.10
C ALA A 519 11.03 18.71 -2.03
N ALA A 520 11.00 18.03 -0.88
CA ALA A 520 10.31 18.56 0.30
C ALA A 520 11.24 19.55 1.03
N ASN A 521 10.76 20.76 1.29
CA ASN A 521 11.44 21.75 2.09
C ASN A 521 11.35 21.40 3.58
N ARG A 522 12.27 21.96 4.37
CA ARG A 522 12.36 21.76 5.83
C ARG A 522 11.15 22.29 6.60
N ASP A 523 10.36 23.17 6.00
CA ASP A 523 9.14 23.78 6.55
C ASP A 523 7.86 23.00 6.17
N GLY A 524 8.00 21.88 5.45
CA GLY A 524 6.86 21.07 4.99
C GLY A 524 6.23 21.54 3.68
N THR A 525 6.68 22.66 3.09
CA THR A 525 6.30 23.05 1.73
C THR A 525 7.05 22.19 0.71
N ARG A 526 6.49 21.93 -0.46
CA ARG A 526 7.21 21.25 -1.56
C ARG A 526 7.64 22.27 -2.60
N GLU A 527 8.86 22.11 -3.10
CA GLU A 527 9.34 22.89 -4.24
C GLU A 527 8.55 22.54 -5.51
N LEU A 528 8.60 23.42 -6.51
CA LEU A 528 8.12 23.07 -7.84
C LEU A 528 9.02 21.99 -8.47
N PRO A 529 8.49 21.15 -9.37
CA PRO A 529 9.32 20.23 -10.13
C PRO A 529 10.37 20.99 -10.94
N ARG A 530 11.47 20.33 -11.33
CA ARG A 530 12.53 20.99 -12.13
C ARG A 530 12.11 21.22 -13.58
N ALA A 531 11.27 20.35 -14.09
CA ALA A 531 10.69 20.42 -15.41
C ALA A 531 9.22 19.95 -15.39
N TRP A 532 8.52 20.21 -16.47
CA TRP A 532 7.11 19.93 -16.65
C TRP A 532 6.92 19.23 -17.98
N ARG A 533 6.17 18.14 -17.97
CA ARG A 533 5.74 17.46 -19.17
C ARG A 533 4.27 17.15 -19.05
N LEU A 534 3.50 17.55 -20.05
CA LEU A 534 2.12 17.11 -20.20
C LEU A 534 2.15 15.86 -21.06
N GLY A 535 1.73 14.75 -20.47
CA GLY A 535 1.63 13.45 -21.14
C GLY A 535 0.30 13.28 -21.88
N ASN A 536 0.28 12.27 -22.74
CA ASN A 536 -0.91 11.80 -23.45
C ASN A 536 -1.59 10.61 -22.74
N ARG A 537 -1.02 10.15 -21.63
CA ARG A 537 -1.55 9.06 -20.80
C ARG A 537 -2.04 9.62 -19.48
N PRO A 538 -3.15 9.09 -18.94
CA PRO A 538 -3.60 9.43 -17.59
C PRO A 538 -2.48 9.11 -16.58
N ASN A 539 -2.30 9.95 -15.57
CA ASN A 539 -1.42 9.66 -14.43
C ASN A 539 -2.06 8.62 -13.50
N LEU A 540 -1.28 8.05 -12.57
CA LEU A 540 -1.77 7.00 -11.67
C LEU A 540 -2.97 7.45 -10.84
N ARG A 541 -3.08 8.75 -10.51
CA ARG A 541 -4.23 9.30 -9.78
C ARG A 541 -5.51 9.23 -10.57
N GLN A 542 -5.51 9.65 -11.84
CA GLN A 542 -6.70 9.53 -12.68
C GLN A 542 -7.06 8.08 -12.90
N MET A 543 -6.06 7.22 -13.18
CA MET A 543 -6.29 5.78 -13.34
C MET A 543 -6.92 5.17 -12.08
N HIS A 544 -6.45 5.57 -10.90
CA HIS A 544 -6.98 5.11 -9.61
C HIS A 544 -8.41 5.59 -9.36
N HIS A 545 -8.68 6.86 -9.67
CA HIS A 545 -10.02 7.43 -9.56
C HIS A 545 -11.02 6.72 -10.49
N ASP A 546 -10.64 6.50 -11.75
CA ASP A 546 -11.45 5.73 -12.71
C ASP A 546 -11.65 4.29 -12.23
N ALA A 547 -10.59 3.64 -11.74
CA ALA A 547 -10.67 2.28 -11.22
C ALA A 547 -11.65 2.18 -10.06
N CYS A 548 -11.55 3.07 -9.07
CA CYS A 548 -12.43 3.07 -7.90
C CYS A 548 -13.90 3.30 -8.26
N ASN A 549 -14.18 4.18 -9.22
CA ASN A 549 -15.56 4.60 -9.52
C ASN A 549 -16.23 3.73 -10.59
N ASN A 550 -15.47 3.23 -11.56
CA ASN A 550 -16.03 2.61 -12.76
C ASN A 550 -15.65 1.14 -12.96
N ARG A 551 -14.61 0.64 -12.26
CA ARG A 551 -14.05 -0.71 -12.56
C ARG A 551 -14.13 -1.69 -11.40
N VAL A 552 -13.96 -1.24 -10.15
CA VAL A 552 -14.01 -2.12 -8.97
C VAL A 552 -15.45 -2.54 -8.67
N PRO A 553 -15.83 -3.82 -8.82
CA PRO A 553 -17.19 -4.27 -8.56
C PRO A 553 -17.50 -4.29 -7.06
N PRO A 554 -18.70 -3.88 -6.62
CA PRO A 554 -19.09 -3.93 -5.20
C PRO A 554 -18.94 -5.32 -4.57
N ALA A 555 -19.27 -6.39 -5.31
CA ALA A 555 -19.14 -7.77 -4.82
C ALA A 555 -17.68 -8.16 -4.48
N GLN A 556 -16.71 -7.63 -5.23
CA GLN A 556 -15.29 -7.86 -4.94
C GLN A 556 -14.85 -7.15 -3.66
N VAL A 557 -15.39 -5.95 -3.40
CA VAL A 557 -15.15 -5.21 -2.15
C VAL A 557 -15.64 -6.02 -0.95
N GLU A 558 -16.87 -6.52 -1.00
CA GLU A 558 -17.43 -7.34 0.10
C GLU A 558 -16.64 -8.62 0.34
N SER A 559 -16.26 -9.33 -0.73
CA SER A 559 -15.43 -10.55 -0.62
C SER A 559 -14.08 -10.26 0.05
N GLN A 560 -13.42 -9.15 -0.31
CA GLN A 560 -12.16 -8.73 0.32
C GLN A 560 -12.33 -8.33 1.78
N ILE A 561 -13.43 -7.66 2.15
CA ILE A 561 -13.73 -7.33 3.54
C ILE A 561 -13.81 -8.60 4.39
N VAL A 562 -14.59 -9.60 3.94
CA VAL A 562 -14.74 -10.89 4.64
C VAL A 562 -13.39 -11.60 4.78
N GLU A 563 -12.58 -11.64 3.71
CA GLU A 563 -11.23 -12.23 3.75
C GLU A 563 -10.33 -11.55 4.79
N HIS A 564 -10.35 -10.22 4.86
CA HIS A 564 -9.56 -9.46 5.81
C HIS A 564 -10.05 -9.60 7.26
N ILE A 565 -11.37 -9.68 7.49
CA ILE A 565 -11.95 -9.97 8.82
C ILE A 565 -11.49 -11.35 9.30
N ALA A 566 -11.59 -12.37 8.44
CA ALA A 566 -11.18 -13.74 8.77
C ALA A 566 -9.72 -13.83 9.25
N LYS A 567 -8.84 -12.99 8.68
CA LYS A 567 -7.40 -12.93 8.99
C LYS A 567 -7.06 -12.02 10.18
N LEU A 568 -7.98 -11.16 10.62
CA LEU A 568 -7.71 -10.16 11.66
C LEU A 568 -7.82 -10.74 13.07
N LYS A 569 -6.71 -11.29 13.57
CA LYS A 569 -6.63 -11.88 14.93
C LYS A 569 -7.07 -10.93 16.05
N ALA A 570 -6.95 -9.61 15.88
CA ALA A 570 -7.33 -8.63 16.91
C ALA A 570 -8.82 -8.70 17.32
N LEU A 571 -9.70 -9.21 16.45
CA LEU A 571 -11.13 -9.35 16.74
C LEU A 571 -11.44 -10.54 17.67
N THR A 572 -10.55 -11.54 17.69
CA THR A 572 -10.75 -12.82 18.40
C THR A 572 -9.70 -13.13 19.47
N ALA A 573 -8.58 -12.39 19.48
CA ALA A 573 -7.48 -12.58 20.41
C ALA A 573 -7.94 -12.43 21.87
N GLY A 574 -7.36 -13.26 22.74
CA GLY A 574 -7.65 -13.27 24.18
C GLY A 574 -8.94 -13.99 24.59
N ALA A 575 -9.93 -14.14 23.71
CA ALA A 575 -11.23 -14.70 24.06
C ALA A 575 -11.16 -16.19 24.45
N SER A 576 -10.46 -17.01 23.68
CA SER A 576 -10.30 -18.44 23.98
C SER A 576 -9.52 -18.69 25.28
N ALA A 577 -8.44 -17.95 25.50
CA ALA A 577 -7.66 -18.01 26.73
C ALA A 577 -8.45 -17.54 27.97
N ALA A 578 -9.40 -16.61 27.79
CA ALA A 578 -10.28 -16.16 28.86
C ALA A 578 -11.35 -17.22 29.22
N GLY A 579 -11.70 -18.12 28.30
CA GLY A 579 -12.65 -19.22 28.51
C GLY A 579 -13.82 -19.27 27.52
N ALA A 580 -13.88 -18.35 26.54
CA ALA A 580 -14.96 -18.32 25.55
C ALA A 580 -14.71 -19.32 24.41
N LYS A 581 -15.76 -19.98 23.92
CA LYS A 581 -15.78 -20.65 22.62
C LYS A 581 -15.92 -19.59 21.52
N VAL A 582 -14.84 -19.39 20.77
CA VAL A 582 -14.73 -18.31 19.78
C VAL A 582 -15.18 -18.78 18.40
N HIS A 583 -16.07 -18.01 17.79
CA HIS A 583 -16.57 -18.24 16.43
C HIS A 583 -16.21 -17.03 15.57
N ASN A 584 -15.40 -17.22 14.54
CA ASN A 584 -15.02 -16.15 13.62
C ASN A 584 -15.75 -16.34 12.30
N LEU A 585 -16.65 -15.42 11.97
CA LEU A 585 -17.51 -15.48 10.77
C LEU A 585 -18.29 -16.80 10.64
N PRO A 586 -19.09 -17.19 11.66
CA PRO A 586 -19.99 -18.33 11.50
C PRO A 586 -21.00 -18.07 10.37
N GLU A 587 -21.28 -19.07 9.53
CA GLU A 587 -22.14 -18.90 8.35
C GLU A 587 -23.63 -18.92 8.71
N LYS A 588 -23.98 -19.61 9.81
CA LYS A 588 -25.37 -19.75 10.27
C LYS A 588 -25.46 -19.86 11.79
N PRO A 589 -26.63 -19.56 12.39
CA PRO A 589 -26.83 -19.67 13.84
C PRO A 589 -26.47 -21.04 14.44
N ALA A 590 -26.57 -22.11 13.66
CA ALA A 590 -26.27 -23.48 14.09
C ALA A 590 -24.77 -23.73 14.32
N ASP A 591 -23.89 -22.89 13.77
CA ASP A 591 -22.44 -23.00 13.98
C ASP A 591 -22.05 -22.54 15.40
N VAL A 592 -22.89 -21.71 16.02
CA VAL A 592 -22.78 -21.37 17.44
C VAL A 592 -23.64 -22.35 18.25
N ALA A 593 -22.97 -23.31 18.90
CA ALA A 593 -23.64 -24.34 19.70
C ALA A 593 -24.56 -23.76 20.79
N ASP A 594 -25.55 -24.55 21.22
CA ASP A 594 -26.47 -24.23 22.31
C ASP A 594 -26.28 -25.26 23.43
N ASP A 595 -25.04 -25.32 23.95
CA ASP A 595 -24.58 -26.33 24.91
C ASP A 595 -24.44 -25.81 26.35
N GLY A 596 -24.63 -24.50 26.55
CA GLY A 596 -24.53 -23.83 27.85
C GLY A 596 -23.15 -23.25 28.14
N ASP A 597 -22.15 -23.49 27.29
CA ASP A 597 -20.85 -22.83 27.40
C ASP A 597 -20.89 -21.41 26.83
N PHE A 598 -19.98 -20.56 27.29
CA PHE A 598 -19.92 -19.18 26.84
C PHE A 598 -19.38 -19.07 25.41
N HIS A 599 -20.15 -18.45 24.52
CA HIS A 599 -19.84 -18.25 23.12
C HIS A 599 -19.62 -16.78 22.77
N TYR A 600 -18.50 -16.51 22.11
CA TYR A 600 -18.18 -15.21 21.53
C TYR A 600 -18.09 -15.33 20.02
N ALA A 601 -18.94 -14.62 19.28
CA ALA A 601 -18.96 -14.68 17.81
C ALA A 601 -18.69 -13.31 17.17
N VAL A 602 -17.75 -13.27 16.24
CA VAL A 602 -17.51 -12.12 15.35
C VAL A 602 -18.31 -12.39 14.08
N LEU A 603 -19.41 -11.67 13.88
CA LEU A 603 -20.30 -11.90 12.73
C LEU A 603 -19.84 -11.13 11.49
N ASP A 604 -20.37 -11.51 10.34
CA ASP A 604 -20.06 -10.91 9.05
C ASP A 604 -20.62 -9.48 8.87
N PRO A 605 -20.33 -8.81 7.74
CA PRO A 605 -20.88 -7.50 7.43
C PRO A 605 -22.42 -7.41 7.32
N GLU A 606 -23.14 -8.50 7.05
CA GLU A 606 -24.61 -8.49 6.98
C GLU A 606 -25.24 -8.26 8.38
N ALA A 607 -24.52 -8.64 9.43
CA ALA A 607 -24.90 -8.39 10.81
C ALA A 607 -24.73 -6.92 11.26
N ALA A 608 -24.28 -6.00 10.39
CA ALA A 608 -24.01 -4.61 10.74
C ALA A 608 -25.18 -3.93 11.48
N SER A 609 -24.88 -3.37 12.65
CA SER A 609 -25.89 -2.87 13.60
C SER A 609 -25.64 -1.41 14.00
N GLU A 610 -26.63 -0.78 14.61
CA GLU A 610 -26.50 0.53 15.27
C GLU A 610 -26.69 0.36 16.78
N SER A 611 -26.16 1.29 17.58
CA SER A 611 -26.43 1.30 19.02
C SER A 611 -27.94 1.42 19.28
N GLY A 612 -28.49 0.51 20.07
CA GLY A 612 -29.93 0.37 20.34
C GLY A 612 -30.73 -0.35 19.24
N LYS A 613 -30.14 -0.63 18.06
CA LYS A 613 -30.83 -1.28 16.94
C LYS A 613 -29.98 -2.43 16.35
N PRO A 614 -30.05 -3.63 16.96
CA PRO A 614 -29.44 -4.81 16.36
C PRO A 614 -30.13 -5.20 15.06
N SER A 615 -29.33 -5.61 14.07
CA SER A 615 -29.78 -6.12 12.78
C SER A 615 -30.60 -7.41 12.93
N ALA A 616 -31.38 -7.74 11.89
CA ALA A 616 -32.14 -9.00 11.86
C ALA A 616 -31.20 -10.21 11.92
N GLU A 617 -30.06 -10.15 11.22
CA GLU A 617 -29.07 -11.22 11.21
C GLU A 617 -28.43 -11.43 12.59
N ALA A 618 -27.99 -10.36 13.27
CA ALA A 618 -27.43 -10.46 14.62
C ALA A 618 -28.44 -11.01 15.63
N ARG A 619 -29.72 -10.64 15.52
CA ARG A 619 -30.80 -11.21 16.36
C ARG A 619 -30.98 -12.70 16.13
N ARG A 620 -30.91 -13.15 14.87
CA ARG A 620 -31.06 -14.55 14.47
C ARG A 620 -30.11 -15.48 15.22
N PHE A 621 -28.85 -15.06 15.41
CA PHE A 621 -27.84 -15.82 16.16
C PHE A 621 -28.15 -15.97 17.66
N LEU A 622 -28.91 -15.05 18.25
CA LEU A 622 -29.32 -15.08 19.67
C LEU A 622 -30.69 -15.72 19.89
N ASP A 623 -31.55 -15.73 18.89
CA ASP A 623 -32.93 -16.20 19.00
C ASP A 623 -33.08 -17.66 18.54
N GLU A 624 -32.26 -18.11 17.59
CA GLU A 624 -32.44 -19.39 16.88
C GLU A 624 -31.17 -20.26 16.91
N THR A 625 -31.36 -21.58 16.73
CA THR A 625 -30.26 -22.51 16.47
C THR A 625 -30.24 -22.93 15.00
N THR A 626 -31.21 -23.71 14.56
CA THR A 626 -31.28 -24.25 13.19
C THR A 626 -32.39 -23.65 12.35
N ALA A 627 -33.47 -23.17 12.98
CA ALA A 627 -34.60 -22.52 12.32
C ALA A 627 -35.42 -21.72 13.35
N ALA A 628 -36.30 -20.83 12.88
CA ALA A 628 -37.11 -19.95 13.73
C ALA A 628 -38.05 -20.70 14.70
N ASN A 629 -38.39 -21.96 14.41
CA ASN A 629 -39.19 -22.83 15.28
C ASN A 629 -38.35 -23.63 16.30
N ARG A 630 -37.03 -23.40 16.35
CA ARG A 630 -36.08 -24.01 17.29
C ARG A 630 -35.32 -22.91 18.03
N PRO A 631 -35.97 -22.28 19.03
CA PRO A 631 -35.38 -21.17 19.76
C PRO A 631 -34.16 -21.63 20.56
N ARG A 632 -33.17 -20.74 20.67
CA ARG A 632 -31.99 -20.96 21.51
C ARG A 632 -32.41 -20.98 22.99
N VAL A 633 -31.95 -21.99 23.73
CA VAL A 633 -32.23 -22.15 25.17
C VAL A 633 -31.24 -21.35 25.99
N TYR A 634 -29.95 -21.39 25.67
CA TYR A 634 -28.88 -20.73 26.43
C TYR A 634 -28.54 -19.35 25.87
N ARG A 635 -29.55 -18.50 25.71
CA ARG A 635 -29.40 -17.15 25.14
C ARG A 635 -28.45 -16.26 25.93
N ASN A 636 -28.34 -16.47 27.25
CA ASN A 636 -27.45 -15.69 28.12
C ASN A 636 -25.98 -16.11 28.01
N ALA A 637 -25.67 -17.17 27.26
CA ALA A 637 -24.30 -17.63 27.03
C ALA A 637 -23.69 -17.11 25.72
N THR A 638 -24.36 -16.26 24.95
CA THR A 638 -23.86 -15.77 23.66
C THR A 638 -23.67 -14.25 23.61
N VAL A 639 -22.49 -13.83 23.15
CA VAL A 639 -22.14 -12.42 22.90
C VAL A 639 -21.60 -12.28 21.48
N LEU A 640 -22.13 -11.30 20.74
CA LEU A 640 -21.77 -11.06 19.35
C LEU A 640 -21.02 -9.74 19.21
N ALA A 641 -19.92 -9.74 18.46
CA ALA A 641 -19.28 -8.54 17.95
C ALA A 641 -19.67 -8.34 16.48
N VAL A 642 -20.22 -7.17 16.16
CA VAL A 642 -20.69 -6.83 14.81
C VAL A 642 -20.17 -5.45 14.41
N PRO A 643 -20.00 -5.19 13.10
CA PRO A 643 -19.59 -3.87 12.66
C PRO A 643 -20.71 -2.83 12.84
N SER A 644 -20.32 -1.59 13.11
CA SER A 644 -21.20 -0.44 12.94
C SER A 644 -21.40 -0.13 11.45
N ARG A 645 -22.57 0.41 11.07
CA ARG A 645 -22.87 0.76 9.67
C ARG A 645 -21.85 1.76 9.10
N ASP A 646 -21.62 2.87 9.80
CA ASP A 646 -20.68 3.91 9.37
C ASP A 646 -19.23 3.38 9.28
N GLY A 647 -18.83 2.54 10.24
CA GLY A 647 -17.50 1.93 10.23
C GLY A 647 -17.32 0.93 9.09
N LEU A 648 -18.37 0.19 8.72
CA LEU A 648 -18.36 -0.70 7.57
C LEU A 648 -18.29 0.09 6.25
N ASP A 649 -19.01 1.21 6.13
CA ASP A 649 -18.92 2.08 4.95
C ASP A 649 -17.52 2.72 4.80
N ALA A 650 -16.91 3.14 5.89
CA ALA A 650 -15.52 3.58 5.90
C ALA A 650 -14.57 2.45 5.47
N THR A 651 -14.80 1.22 5.92
CA THR A 651 -14.03 0.03 5.52
C THR A 651 -14.18 -0.26 4.03
N ARG A 652 -15.41 -0.20 3.48
CA ARG A 652 -15.68 -0.34 2.04
C ARG A 652 -14.90 0.67 1.21
N ALA A 653 -14.86 1.92 1.65
CA ALA A 653 -14.07 2.95 0.99
C ALA A 653 -12.58 2.59 0.96
N ARG A 654 -12.00 2.13 2.08
CA ARG A 654 -10.58 1.73 2.15
C ARG A 654 -10.24 0.50 1.31
N VAL A 655 -11.11 -0.50 1.30
CA VAL A 655 -10.92 -1.69 0.46
C VAL A 655 -11.06 -1.32 -1.02
N ARG A 656 -12.01 -0.43 -1.37
CA ARG A 656 -12.15 0.09 -2.74
C ARG A 656 -10.92 0.88 -3.19
N GLU A 657 -10.34 1.72 -2.33
CA GLU A 657 -9.07 2.41 -2.61
C GLU A 657 -7.95 1.40 -2.92
N TYR A 658 -7.81 0.34 -2.11
CA TYR A 658 -6.80 -0.70 -2.35
C TYR A 658 -7.05 -1.48 -3.65
N LEU A 659 -8.27 -1.93 -3.88
CA LEU A 659 -8.64 -2.64 -5.10
C LEU A 659 -8.50 -1.77 -6.34
N GLY A 660 -8.75 -0.47 -6.23
CA GLY A 660 -8.50 0.49 -7.29
C GLY A 660 -7.02 0.50 -7.69
N TRP A 661 -6.10 0.44 -6.73
CA TRP A 661 -4.67 0.37 -7.02
C TRP A 661 -4.24 -0.95 -7.64
N GLU A 662 -4.81 -2.07 -7.19
CA GLU A 662 -4.58 -3.39 -7.81
C GLU A 662 -5.11 -3.43 -9.25
N GLU A 663 -6.25 -2.79 -9.52
CA GLU A 663 -6.79 -2.65 -10.87
C GLU A 663 -5.90 -1.78 -11.77
N VAL A 664 -5.38 -0.66 -11.26
CA VAL A 664 -4.36 0.14 -11.98
C VAL A 664 -3.12 -0.69 -12.29
N ARG A 665 -2.66 -1.51 -11.35
CA ARG A 665 -1.53 -2.43 -11.56
C ARG A 665 -1.82 -3.46 -12.63
N SER A 666 -3.02 -4.03 -12.64
CA SER A 666 -3.47 -4.96 -13.68
C SER A 666 -3.44 -4.31 -15.06
N GLN A 667 -3.96 -3.09 -15.19
CA GLN A 667 -3.99 -2.34 -16.46
C GLN A 667 -2.61 -2.04 -17.03
N LEU A 668 -1.61 -1.86 -16.17
CA LEU A 668 -0.25 -1.51 -16.57
C LEU A 668 0.67 -2.73 -16.78
N LYS A 669 0.21 -3.95 -16.47
CA LYS A 669 1.06 -5.17 -16.46
C LYS A 669 1.75 -5.47 -17.79
N ASP A 670 1.09 -5.20 -18.91
CA ASP A 670 1.61 -5.47 -20.26
C ASP A 670 2.17 -4.20 -20.93
N GLN A 671 2.37 -3.12 -20.17
CA GLN A 671 2.88 -1.85 -20.67
C GLN A 671 4.31 -1.62 -20.15
N SER A 672 5.15 -0.96 -20.96
CA SER A 672 6.41 -0.43 -20.45
C SER A 672 6.12 0.74 -19.51
N ILE A 673 6.48 0.59 -18.24
CA ILE A 673 6.30 1.58 -17.18
C ILE A 673 7.68 2.09 -16.76
N ASP A 674 7.80 3.40 -16.52
CA ASP A 674 9.01 3.98 -15.94
C ASP A 674 9.18 3.56 -14.45
N PRO A 675 10.42 3.35 -13.96
CA PRO A 675 10.69 2.92 -12.58
C PRO A 675 10.07 3.81 -11.50
N VAL A 676 9.99 5.12 -11.72
CA VAL A 676 9.38 6.06 -10.76
C VAL A 676 7.90 5.75 -10.58
N ARG A 677 7.19 5.52 -11.70
CA ARG A 677 5.76 5.22 -11.70
C ARG A 677 5.47 3.85 -11.10
N GLU A 678 6.32 2.85 -11.37
CA GLU A 678 6.23 1.53 -10.73
C GLU A 678 6.42 1.63 -9.20
N GLN A 679 7.42 2.39 -8.75
CA GLN A 679 7.68 2.60 -7.32
C GLN A 679 6.52 3.34 -6.63
N MET A 680 5.98 4.39 -7.26
CA MET A 680 4.82 5.13 -6.75
C MET A 680 3.61 4.21 -6.61
N LEU A 681 3.28 3.44 -7.64
CA LEU A 681 2.17 2.49 -7.62
C LEU A 681 2.34 1.46 -6.50
N SER A 682 3.53 0.88 -6.36
CA SER A 682 3.84 -0.08 -5.31
C SER A 682 3.67 0.52 -3.90
N THR A 683 4.16 1.75 -3.71
CA THR A 683 4.07 2.48 -2.44
C THR A 683 2.62 2.79 -2.07
N GLU A 684 1.82 3.32 -2.99
CA GLU A 684 0.41 3.65 -2.76
C GLU A 684 -0.43 2.38 -2.54
N THR A 685 -0.20 1.32 -3.31
CA THR A 685 -0.89 0.02 -3.09
C THR A 685 -0.60 -0.52 -1.69
N ALA A 686 0.67 -0.53 -1.28
CA ALA A 686 1.07 -1.02 0.03
C ALA A 686 0.51 -0.16 1.17
N ALA A 687 0.50 1.16 1.01
CA ALA A 687 -0.08 2.11 1.96
C ALA A 687 -1.61 1.90 2.10
N ALA A 688 -2.34 1.76 0.99
CA ALA A 688 -3.77 1.49 0.99
C ALA A 688 -4.08 0.16 1.71
N LYS A 689 -3.33 -0.91 1.39
CA LYS A 689 -3.50 -2.23 2.02
C LYS A 689 -3.27 -2.19 3.53
N ARG A 690 -2.27 -1.44 4.01
CA ARG A 690 -1.95 -1.31 5.44
C ARG A 690 -3.04 -0.61 6.26
N ARG A 691 -3.92 0.17 5.63
CA ARG A 691 -5.02 0.88 6.31
C ARG A 691 -6.26 0.00 6.55
N ILE A 692 -6.41 -1.12 5.82
CA ILE A 692 -7.60 -1.99 5.90
C ILE A 692 -7.77 -2.63 7.29
N PRO A 693 -6.74 -3.24 7.92
CA PRO A 693 -6.91 -3.90 9.22
C PRO A 693 -7.41 -2.97 10.32
N GLU A 694 -6.91 -1.73 10.35
CA GLU A 694 -7.33 -0.73 11.33
C GLU A 694 -8.77 -0.25 11.07
N ALA A 695 -9.14 -0.04 9.81
CA ALA A 695 -10.52 0.30 9.45
C ALA A 695 -11.52 -0.78 9.89
N ILE A 696 -11.18 -2.06 9.69
CA ILE A 696 -12.01 -3.18 10.14
C ILE A 696 -12.08 -3.21 11.67
N ARG A 697 -10.95 -3.05 12.37
CA ARG A 697 -10.93 -3.03 13.84
C ARG A 697 -11.88 -1.96 14.39
N GLN A 698 -11.79 -0.73 13.87
CA GLN A 698 -12.67 0.37 14.24
C GLN A 698 -14.13 0.14 13.85
N ALA A 699 -14.38 -0.58 12.76
CA ALA A 699 -15.73 -0.93 12.33
C ALA A 699 -16.44 -1.82 13.36
N TYR A 700 -15.76 -2.84 13.90
CA TYR A 700 -16.26 -3.78 14.92
C TYR A 700 -16.35 -3.13 16.31
N SER A 701 -17.29 -2.20 16.45
CA SER A 701 -17.54 -1.42 17.66
C SER A 701 -18.92 -1.61 18.25
N ILE A 702 -19.74 -2.53 17.73
CA ILE A 702 -21.08 -2.82 18.27
C ILE A 702 -21.08 -4.23 18.89
N VAL A 703 -21.56 -4.30 20.13
CA VAL A 703 -21.80 -5.56 20.83
C VAL A 703 -23.29 -5.84 20.82
N VAL A 704 -23.67 -7.06 20.46
CA VAL A 704 -25.07 -7.53 20.49
C VAL A 704 -25.18 -8.72 21.44
N THR A 705 -26.07 -8.63 22.42
CA THR A 705 -26.30 -9.69 23.41
C THR A 705 -27.68 -9.56 24.06
N VAL A 706 -28.06 -10.52 24.90
CA VAL A 706 -29.33 -10.50 25.63
C VAL A 706 -29.16 -9.80 26.98
N GLY A 707 -30.02 -8.82 27.24
CA GLY A 707 -30.09 -8.08 28.51
C GLY A 707 -30.88 -8.81 29.59
N GLU A 708 -30.99 -8.21 30.78
CA GLU A 708 -31.64 -8.81 31.96
C GLU A 708 -33.11 -9.16 31.73
N GLU A 709 -33.83 -8.30 31.01
CA GLU A 709 -35.24 -8.48 30.65
C GLU A 709 -35.46 -9.47 29.48
N ASN A 710 -34.44 -10.26 29.11
CA ASN A 710 -34.47 -11.21 27.99
C ASN A 710 -34.68 -10.55 26.60
N VAL A 711 -34.34 -9.26 26.50
CA VAL A 711 -34.40 -8.45 25.26
C VAL A 711 -33.02 -8.38 24.63
N VAL A 712 -32.93 -8.57 23.31
CA VAL A 712 -31.68 -8.37 22.56
C VAL A 712 -31.34 -6.87 22.52
N GLN A 713 -30.16 -6.54 23.02
CA GLN A 713 -29.63 -5.19 23.09
C GLN A 713 -28.40 -5.08 22.19
N ALA A 714 -28.22 -3.90 21.58
CA ALA A 714 -27.01 -3.54 20.85
C ALA A 714 -26.43 -2.27 21.47
N PHE A 715 -25.14 -2.22 21.73
CA PHE A 715 -24.49 -1.02 22.26
C PHE A 715 -23.11 -0.81 21.66
N LYS A 716 -22.70 0.45 21.56
CA LYS A 716 -21.39 0.83 21.04
C LYS A 716 -20.33 0.81 22.14
N ILE A 717 -19.16 0.29 21.80
CA ILE A 717 -17.93 0.30 22.61
C ILE A 717 -16.86 1.18 21.94
N VAL A 718 -15.90 1.65 22.73
CA VAL A 718 -14.74 2.39 22.23
C VAL A 718 -13.63 1.39 21.91
N VAL A 719 -13.26 1.29 20.64
CA VAL A 719 -12.22 0.38 20.17
C VAL A 719 -10.85 1.03 20.42
N THR A 720 -9.95 0.30 21.09
CA THR A 720 -8.57 0.71 21.38
C THR A 720 -7.58 -0.30 20.76
N ASP A 721 -6.30 -0.21 21.11
CA ASP A 721 -5.29 -1.19 20.70
C ASP A 721 -5.39 -2.54 21.43
N GLU A 722 -6.24 -2.65 22.46
CA GLU A 722 -6.49 -3.90 23.16
C GLU A 722 -7.31 -4.88 22.31
N PRO A 723 -7.16 -6.21 22.53
CA PRO A 723 -8.00 -7.20 21.86
C PRO A 723 -9.49 -6.93 22.09
N LEU A 724 -10.30 -7.04 21.04
CA LEU A 724 -11.71 -6.64 21.06
C LEU A 724 -12.51 -7.29 22.20
N PHE A 725 -12.30 -8.59 22.43
CA PHE A 725 -12.99 -9.30 23.50
C PHE A 725 -12.67 -8.76 24.90
N THR A 726 -11.45 -8.28 25.13
CA THR A 726 -11.05 -7.67 26.42
C THR A 726 -11.86 -6.40 26.68
N ILE A 727 -12.06 -5.59 25.65
CA ILE A 727 -12.88 -4.37 25.71
C ILE A 727 -14.33 -4.74 25.99
N ILE A 728 -14.88 -5.73 25.28
CA ILE A 728 -16.27 -6.20 25.47
C ILE A 728 -16.48 -6.71 26.89
N LYS A 729 -15.55 -7.52 27.39
CA LYS A 729 -15.59 -8.09 28.73
C LYS A 729 -15.59 -7.02 29.83
N ALA A 730 -14.81 -5.96 29.64
CA ALA A 730 -14.74 -4.86 30.60
C ALA A 730 -15.98 -3.94 30.58
N ASP A 731 -16.85 -4.03 29.55
CA ASP A 731 -18.06 -3.22 29.48
C ASP A 731 -19.17 -3.80 30.37
N PRO A 732 -19.66 -3.04 31.38
CA PRO A 732 -20.66 -3.56 32.33
C PRO A 732 -21.98 -3.94 31.68
N ARG A 733 -22.30 -3.40 30.49
CA ARG A 733 -23.53 -3.74 29.74
C ARG A 733 -23.47 -5.14 29.14
N ALA A 734 -22.27 -5.70 28.92
CA ALA A 734 -22.11 -7.08 28.48
C ALA A 734 -22.47 -8.09 29.58
N ARG A 735 -22.37 -7.69 30.85
CA ARG A 735 -22.66 -8.51 32.05
C ARG A 735 -21.89 -9.82 32.09
N ILE A 736 -20.62 -9.80 31.65
CA ILE A 736 -19.71 -10.95 31.68
C ILE A 736 -19.01 -10.99 33.04
N GLN A 737 -19.03 -12.14 33.72
CA GLN A 737 -18.41 -12.35 35.02
C GLN A 737 -17.29 -13.40 34.92
N GLU A 738 -16.13 -13.08 35.51
CA GLU A 738 -14.97 -13.98 35.60
C GLU A 738 -14.62 -14.40 37.05
N THR A 739 -15.24 -13.78 38.06
CA THR A 739 -14.97 -14.15 39.44
C THR A 739 -15.83 -15.34 39.84
N ALA A 740 -15.23 -16.27 40.58
CA ALA A 740 -15.96 -17.34 41.25
C ALA A 740 -17.08 -16.75 42.12
N ILE A 741 -18.24 -17.39 42.05
CA ILE A 741 -19.39 -17.08 42.90
C ILE A 741 -19.16 -17.80 44.24
N SER A 742 -19.62 -17.25 45.37
CA SER A 742 -19.55 -18.00 46.63
C SER A 742 -20.63 -19.08 46.69
N SER A 743 -20.35 -20.22 47.33
CA SER A 743 -21.31 -21.33 47.38
C SER A 743 -22.61 -20.94 48.08
N GLU A 744 -22.53 -20.04 49.08
CA GLU A 744 -23.68 -19.52 49.82
C GLU A 744 -24.60 -18.67 48.96
N ALA A 745 -24.08 -17.95 47.96
CA ALA A 745 -24.90 -17.15 47.06
C ALA A 745 -25.83 -18.01 46.20
N LEU A 746 -25.52 -19.30 46.06
CA LEU A 746 -26.32 -20.29 45.33
C LEU A 746 -27.39 -20.96 46.22
N LEU A 747 -27.46 -20.69 47.53
CA LEU A 747 -28.47 -21.26 48.44
C LEU A 747 -29.89 -20.70 48.18
N PRO A 748 -30.95 -21.40 48.62
CA PRO A 748 -32.31 -20.85 48.64
C PRO A 748 -32.36 -19.51 49.38
N GLY A 749 -33.01 -18.50 48.79
CA GLY A 749 -33.05 -17.13 49.34
C GLY A 749 -31.79 -16.29 49.08
N GLY A 750 -30.77 -16.86 48.42
CA GLY A 750 -29.58 -16.14 47.96
C GLY A 750 -29.86 -15.16 46.80
N PRO A 751 -28.88 -14.31 46.44
CA PRO A 751 -29.07 -13.20 45.48
C PRO A 751 -29.42 -13.63 44.05
N TYR A 752 -29.18 -14.90 43.68
CA TYR A 752 -29.45 -15.40 42.33
C TYR A 752 -30.83 -16.07 42.18
N ASP A 753 -31.55 -16.32 43.29
CA ASP A 753 -32.91 -16.87 43.28
C ASP A 753 -33.06 -18.07 42.32
N LEU A 754 -32.26 -19.09 42.59
CA LEU A 754 -32.15 -20.27 41.74
C LEU A 754 -33.22 -21.32 42.09
N TRP A 755 -33.71 -21.38 43.33
CA TRP A 755 -34.54 -22.46 43.86
C TRP A 755 -36.03 -22.13 43.79
N ARG A 756 -36.87 -23.17 43.67
CA ARG A 756 -38.33 -23.01 43.83
C ARG A 756 -38.72 -23.01 45.31
N GLU A 757 -39.86 -22.41 45.63
CA GLU A 757 -40.41 -22.43 46.99
C GLU A 757 -40.60 -23.88 47.47
N GLY A 758 -39.98 -24.24 48.60
CA GLY A 758 -40.00 -25.59 49.18
C GLY A 758 -39.08 -26.62 48.51
N GLU A 759 -38.19 -26.22 47.60
CA GLU A 759 -37.19 -27.10 46.96
C GLU A 759 -35.96 -27.26 47.86
N HIS A 760 -35.63 -28.50 48.25
CA HIS A 760 -34.48 -28.82 49.12
C HIS A 760 -33.43 -29.70 48.44
N VAL A 761 -33.68 -30.12 47.19
CA VAL A 761 -32.80 -30.97 46.38
C VAL A 761 -32.76 -30.44 44.97
N ARG A 762 -31.58 -30.35 44.37
CA ARG A 762 -31.45 -29.95 42.97
C ARG A 762 -30.29 -30.60 42.26
N ARG A 763 -30.45 -30.86 40.96
CA ARG A 763 -29.35 -31.35 40.11
C ARG A 763 -28.29 -30.28 39.93
N ILE A 764 -27.03 -30.67 40.11
CA ILE A 764 -25.90 -29.74 39.93
C ILE A 764 -25.89 -29.18 38.50
N LYS A 765 -26.21 -30.01 37.50
CA LYS A 765 -26.33 -29.59 36.10
C LYS A 765 -27.33 -28.44 35.90
N ASP A 766 -28.47 -28.46 36.60
CA ASP A 766 -29.50 -27.43 36.45
C ASP A 766 -29.07 -26.11 37.13
N LEU A 767 -28.32 -26.19 38.24
CA LEU A 767 -27.71 -25.03 38.89
C LEU A 767 -26.64 -24.37 38.00
N VAL A 768 -25.77 -25.17 37.40
CA VAL A 768 -24.71 -24.68 36.49
C VAL A 768 -25.33 -24.11 35.20
N GLY A 769 -26.28 -24.82 34.60
CA GLY A 769 -26.94 -24.41 33.36
C GLY A 769 -27.84 -23.16 33.51
N ALA A 770 -28.30 -22.85 34.72
CA ALA A 770 -29.16 -21.71 35.00
C ALA A 770 -28.53 -20.38 34.53
N PHE A 771 -27.22 -20.18 34.73
CA PHE A 771 -26.52 -18.94 34.36
C PHE A 771 -26.45 -18.73 32.84
N ALA A 772 -26.42 -19.81 32.07
CA ALA A 772 -26.48 -19.79 30.61
C ALA A 772 -27.93 -19.62 30.09
N GLN A 773 -28.92 -20.12 30.84
CA GLN A 773 -30.33 -20.13 30.43
C GLN A 773 -31.08 -18.86 30.80
N PHE A 774 -30.90 -18.33 32.02
CA PHE A 774 -31.71 -17.24 32.56
C PHE A 774 -31.01 -15.88 32.39
N PRO A 775 -31.53 -14.96 31.57
CA PRO A 775 -30.92 -13.66 31.34
C PRO A 775 -30.87 -12.75 32.56
N LYS A 776 -31.70 -13.00 33.59
CA LYS A 776 -31.63 -12.29 34.88
C LYS A 776 -30.27 -12.49 35.58
N LEU A 777 -29.57 -13.59 35.30
CA LEU A 777 -28.27 -13.92 35.87
C LEU A 777 -27.11 -13.33 35.06
N PRO A 778 -25.93 -13.08 35.68
CA PRO A 778 -24.73 -12.68 34.94
C PRO A 778 -24.28 -13.78 33.98
N LYS A 779 -23.57 -13.40 32.92
CA LYS A 779 -23.00 -14.34 31.95
C LYS A 779 -21.68 -14.88 32.48
N MET A 780 -21.69 -16.13 32.92
CA MET A 780 -20.49 -16.77 33.44
C MET A 780 -19.59 -17.20 32.29
N LEU A 781 -18.35 -16.69 32.28
CA LEU A 781 -17.40 -17.00 31.22
C LEU A 781 -16.96 -18.47 31.25
N ARG A 782 -16.86 -19.05 32.45
CA ARG A 782 -16.47 -20.45 32.68
C ARG A 782 -17.52 -21.16 33.52
N SER A 783 -18.36 -21.96 32.86
CA SER A 783 -19.39 -22.80 33.50
C SER A 783 -18.80 -23.74 34.57
N ARG A 784 -17.56 -24.21 34.36
CA ARG A 784 -16.81 -25.05 35.30
C ARG A 784 -16.56 -24.39 36.67
N GLU A 785 -16.37 -23.07 36.72
CA GLU A 785 -16.14 -22.37 38.00
C GLU A 785 -17.37 -22.44 38.92
N ILE A 786 -18.58 -22.49 38.33
CA ILE A 786 -19.83 -22.70 39.08
C ILE A 786 -19.89 -24.12 39.64
N LEU A 787 -19.49 -25.12 38.83
CA LEU A 787 -19.40 -26.50 39.30
C LEU A 787 -18.41 -26.61 40.46
N GLU A 788 -17.22 -26.05 40.32
CA GLU A 788 -16.19 -26.03 41.37
C GLU A 788 -16.68 -25.31 42.64
N THR A 789 -17.45 -24.22 42.48
CA THR A 789 -18.09 -23.51 43.61
C THR A 789 -19.06 -24.42 44.39
N VAL A 790 -19.88 -25.21 43.68
CA VAL A 790 -20.81 -26.15 44.32
C VAL A 790 -20.04 -27.28 45.01
N LEU A 791 -19.01 -27.84 44.36
CA LEU A 791 -18.17 -28.90 44.93
C LEU A 791 -17.37 -28.45 46.15
N GLN A 792 -16.84 -27.21 46.13
CA GLN A 792 -16.20 -26.62 47.29
C GLN A 792 -17.18 -26.47 48.45
N GLY A 793 -18.44 -26.10 48.18
CA GLY A 793 -19.46 -26.06 49.21
C GLY A 793 -19.80 -27.45 49.78
N VAL A 794 -19.66 -28.54 49.02
CA VAL A 794 -19.77 -29.91 49.54
C VAL A 794 -18.62 -30.20 50.52
N LEU A 795 -17.40 -29.77 50.21
CA LEU A 795 -16.23 -29.88 51.09
C LEU A 795 -16.34 -29.03 52.35
N ASP A 796 -16.90 -27.83 52.25
CA ASP A 796 -17.10 -26.94 53.38
C ASP A 796 -18.30 -27.37 54.26
N GLY A 797 -19.10 -28.31 53.75
CA GLY A 797 -20.28 -28.87 54.42
C GLY A 797 -21.56 -28.07 54.23
N ILE A 798 -21.57 -27.08 53.33
CA ILE A 798 -22.72 -26.27 52.93
C ILE A 798 -23.75 -27.13 52.18
N TRP A 799 -23.29 -28.12 51.43
CA TRP A 799 -24.13 -29.04 50.65
C TRP A 799 -23.83 -30.49 51.00
N VAL A 800 -24.81 -31.36 50.81
CA VAL A 800 -24.60 -32.81 50.67
C VAL A 800 -24.79 -33.19 49.21
N ALA A 801 -23.74 -33.67 48.55
CA ALA A 801 -23.89 -34.23 47.20
C ALA A 801 -24.40 -35.66 47.29
N ARG A 802 -25.31 -36.04 46.38
CA ARG A 802 -25.90 -37.38 46.32
C ARG A 802 -25.97 -37.86 44.88
N VAL A 803 -25.56 -39.12 44.68
CA VAL A 803 -25.85 -39.88 43.46
C VAL A 803 -26.71 -41.08 43.81
N THR A 804 -27.79 -41.29 43.05
CA THR A 804 -28.68 -42.44 43.20
C THR A 804 -28.40 -43.44 42.10
N ARG A 805 -27.96 -44.64 42.46
CA ARG A 805 -27.66 -45.73 41.53
C ARG A 805 -28.96 -46.36 40.99
N PRO A 806 -28.90 -47.09 39.87
CA PRO A 806 -30.09 -47.74 39.28
C PRO A 806 -30.83 -48.71 40.21
N ASP A 807 -30.12 -49.31 41.18
CA ASP A 807 -30.69 -50.19 42.21
C ASP A 807 -31.37 -49.43 43.37
N LYS A 808 -31.50 -48.10 43.25
CA LYS A 808 -32.03 -47.15 44.24
C LYS A 808 -31.15 -46.96 45.49
N THR A 809 -29.98 -47.58 45.54
CA THR A 809 -29.00 -47.24 46.58
C THR A 809 -28.43 -45.85 46.30
N CYS A 810 -28.12 -45.10 47.34
CA CYS A 810 -27.53 -43.77 47.23
C CYS A 810 -26.10 -43.80 47.76
N LYS A 811 -25.24 -42.95 47.20
CA LYS A 811 -23.97 -42.58 47.81
C LYS A 811 -23.99 -41.08 48.06
N THR A 812 -23.65 -40.66 49.26
CA THR A 812 -23.59 -39.23 49.64
C THR A 812 -22.17 -38.79 49.95
N PHE A 813 -21.89 -37.52 49.68
CA PHE A 813 -20.62 -36.86 49.98
C PHE A 813 -20.90 -35.60 50.80
N TRP A 814 -20.22 -35.46 51.93
CA TRP A 814 -20.32 -34.30 52.81
C TRP A 814 -19.00 -34.12 53.53
N ARG A 815 -18.41 -32.93 53.40
CA ARG A 815 -17.03 -32.63 53.83
C ARG A 815 -15.99 -33.59 53.25
N THR A 816 -16.26 -34.10 52.06
CA THR A 816 -15.41 -35.01 51.29
C THR A 816 -15.43 -34.65 49.81
N THR A 817 -14.39 -35.01 49.09
CA THR A 817 -14.32 -34.80 47.63
C THR A 817 -15.28 -35.75 46.93
N VAL A 818 -15.96 -35.28 45.88
CA VAL A 818 -16.79 -36.13 45.01
C VAL A 818 -15.89 -36.82 43.99
N ASP A 819 -16.04 -38.13 43.84
CA ASP A 819 -15.23 -38.94 42.91
C ASP A 819 -15.46 -38.53 41.44
N GLU A 820 -14.40 -38.47 40.63
CA GLU A 820 -14.44 -38.11 39.20
C GLU A 820 -15.51 -38.86 38.36
N PRO A 821 -15.70 -40.19 38.51
CA PRO A 821 -16.77 -40.90 37.80
C PRO A 821 -18.18 -40.40 38.17
N VAL A 822 -18.37 -39.93 39.40
CA VAL A 822 -19.66 -39.44 39.91
C VAL A 822 -19.94 -38.01 39.43
N LEU A 823 -18.90 -37.17 39.27
CA LEU A 823 -19.04 -35.83 38.69
C LEU A 823 -19.63 -35.83 37.28
N ARG A 824 -19.47 -36.93 36.54
CA ARG A 824 -20.00 -37.11 35.19
C ARG A 824 -21.42 -37.64 35.16
N ASP A 825 -21.99 -38.02 36.31
CA ASP A 825 -23.35 -38.54 36.41
C ASP A 825 -24.38 -37.39 36.27
N PRO A 826 -25.25 -37.40 35.25
CA PRO A 826 -26.25 -36.36 35.07
C PRO A 826 -27.32 -36.35 36.19
N GLY A 827 -27.39 -37.41 37.00
CA GLY A 827 -28.24 -37.54 38.18
C GLY A 827 -27.58 -37.05 39.48
N LEU A 828 -26.37 -36.47 39.43
CA LEU A 828 -25.73 -35.89 40.61
C LEU A 828 -26.52 -34.66 41.12
N GLU A 829 -26.96 -34.75 42.37
CA GLU A 829 -27.78 -33.76 43.05
C GLU A 829 -27.07 -33.20 44.27
N VAL A 830 -27.42 -31.97 44.66
CA VAL A 830 -27.08 -31.39 45.96
C VAL A 830 -28.35 -31.23 46.79
N LEU A 831 -28.18 -31.50 48.08
CA LEU A 831 -29.20 -31.37 49.12
C LEU A 831 -28.72 -30.37 50.17
N LEU A 832 -29.69 -29.69 50.79
CA LEU A 832 -29.43 -28.96 52.03
C LEU A 832 -29.14 -29.95 53.17
N PRO A 833 -28.12 -29.69 54.02
CA PRO A 833 -27.68 -30.63 55.06
C PRO A 833 -28.79 -31.15 55.98
N GLU A 834 -29.71 -30.29 56.41
CA GLU A 834 -30.82 -30.63 57.30
C GLU A 834 -31.88 -31.55 56.66
N HIS A 835 -31.88 -31.66 55.34
CA HIS A 835 -32.74 -32.55 54.56
C HIS A 835 -32.00 -33.80 54.04
N ALA A 836 -30.73 -33.98 54.40
CA ALA A 836 -29.87 -35.05 53.90
C ALA A 836 -29.63 -36.15 54.94
N ALA A 837 -29.47 -37.39 54.45
CA ALA A 837 -29.03 -38.53 55.24
C ALA A 837 -27.74 -39.10 54.63
N LEU A 838 -26.66 -39.13 55.42
CA LEU A 838 -25.35 -39.64 55.02
C LEU A 838 -25.37 -41.17 55.00
N THR A 839 -24.85 -41.73 53.92
CA THR A 839 -24.65 -43.18 53.73
C THR A 839 -23.27 -43.65 54.20
N GLU A 840 -22.35 -42.70 54.41
CA GLU A 840 -21.00 -42.95 54.94
C GLU A 840 -20.47 -41.66 55.57
N ILE A 841 -19.56 -41.79 56.55
CA ILE A 841 -18.81 -40.68 57.14
C ILE A 841 -17.34 -40.98 56.91
N ALA A 842 -16.59 -40.02 56.35
CA ALA A 842 -15.14 -40.19 56.22
C ALA A 842 -14.50 -40.30 57.62
N PRO A 843 -13.71 -41.35 57.89
CA PRO A 843 -13.11 -41.58 59.21
C PRO A 843 -12.32 -40.39 59.76
N GLU A 844 -11.62 -39.66 58.90
CA GLU A 844 -10.83 -38.48 59.24
C GLU A 844 -11.66 -37.32 59.83
N LEU A 845 -12.96 -37.25 59.51
CA LEU A 845 -13.86 -36.23 60.07
C LEU A 845 -14.11 -36.43 61.56
N LEU A 846 -13.96 -37.66 62.06
CA LEU A 846 -14.18 -37.97 63.47
C LEU A 846 -12.97 -37.61 64.33
N LYS A 847 -11.81 -37.30 63.74
CA LYS A 847 -10.61 -36.85 64.46
C LYS A 847 -10.88 -35.52 65.18
N LYS A 848 -10.28 -35.35 66.35
CA LYS A 848 -10.38 -34.11 67.13
C LYS A 848 -9.93 -32.90 66.31
N GLY A 849 -10.82 -31.92 66.20
CA GLY A 849 -10.60 -30.67 65.46
C GLY A 849 -11.08 -30.68 64.00
N SER A 850 -11.45 -31.84 63.44
CA SER A 850 -11.93 -31.94 62.04
C SER A 850 -13.37 -31.46 61.87
N LEU A 851 -14.25 -31.78 62.82
CA LEU A 851 -15.64 -31.31 62.85
C LEU A 851 -15.86 -30.32 63.99
N PRO A 852 -16.43 -29.14 63.71
CA PRO A 852 -16.70 -28.15 64.75
C PRO A 852 -17.75 -28.72 65.71
N GLY A 853 -17.56 -28.54 67.02
CA GLY A 853 -18.56 -28.92 68.03
C GLY A 853 -18.69 -30.42 68.35
N LEU A 854 -18.10 -31.33 67.56
CA LEU A 854 -18.12 -32.78 67.84
C LEU A 854 -17.35 -33.11 69.14
N TRP A 855 -16.15 -32.56 69.29
CA TRP A 855 -15.29 -32.78 70.45
C TRP A 855 -15.46 -31.63 71.45
N LYS A 856 -16.07 -31.93 72.60
CA LYS A 856 -16.19 -30.95 73.71
C LYS A 856 -15.01 -31.01 74.68
N ASP A 857 -14.42 -32.20 74.86
CA ASP A 857 -13.31 -32.46 75.78
C ASP A 857 -12.13 -33.20 75.09
N SER A 858 -11.19 -33.74 75.87
CA SER A 858 -10.09 -34.59 75.37
C SER A 858 -10.54 -36.00 74.95
N GLU A 859 -11.75 -36.40 75.32
CA GLU A 859 -12.36 -37.69 75.00
C GLU A 859 -13.84 -37.49 74.70
N ILE A 860 -14.43 -38.38 73.89
CA ILE A 860 -15.87 -38.43 73.61
C ILE A 860 -16.36 -39.86 73.67
N SER A 861 -17.65 -40.07 73.97
CA SER A 861 -18.26 -41.39 73.85
C SER A 861 -18.76 -41.64 72.41
N VAL A 862 -18.90 -42.90 72.01
CA VAL A 862 -19.57 -43.24 70.74
C VAL A 862 -21.01 -42.69 70.73
N GLN A 863 -21.69 -42.62 71.88
CA GLN A 863 -23.01 -41.99 72.02
C GLN A 863 -23.01 -40.50 71.65
N ASP A 864 -21.93 -39.77 71.94
CA ASP A 864 -21.81 -38.36 71.55
C ASP A 864 -21.70 -38.21 70.03
N VAL A 865 -21.02 -39.15 69.36
CA VAL A 865 -20.95 -39.20 67.89
C VAL A 865 -22.32 -39.49 67.28
N TYR A 866 -23.10 -40.44 67.85
CA TYR A 866 -24.49 -40.63 67.41
C TYR A 866 -25.33 -39.38 67.60
N GLY A 867 -25.18 -38.67 68.72
CA GLY A 867 -25.89 -37.44 69.01
C GLY A 867 -25.56 -36.32 68.01
N TYR A 868 -24.29 -36.23 67.60
CA TYR A 868 -23.84 -35.26 66.61
C TYR A 868 -24.49 -35.48 65.22
N PHE A 869 -24.64 -36.75 64.80
CA PHE A 869 -25.25 -37.12 63.51
C PHE A 869 -26.72 -37.55 63.61
N ALA A 870 -27.44 -37.19 64.69
CA ALA A 870 -28.82 -37.61 64.90
C ALA A 870 -29.83 -36.98 63.93
N GLY A 871 -29.43 -35.93 63.21
CA GLY A 871 -30.29 -35.07 62.40
C GLY A 871 -30.94 -33.96 63.24
N GLY A 872 -30.94 -32.72 62.72
CA GLY A 872 -31.42 -31.53 63.44
C GLY A 872 -30.42 -30.96 64.46
N HIS A 873 -29.16 -31.41 64.43
CA HIS A 873 -28.08 -30.82 65.21
C HIS A 873 -27.43 -29.68 64.41
N THR A 874 -27.22 -28.53 65.06
CA THR A 874 -26.61 -27.35 64.45
C THR A 874 -25.39 -26.91 65.24
N VAL A 875 -24.35 -26.46 64.53
CA VAL A 875 -23.11 -25.96 65.14
C VAL A 875 -22.85 -24.52 64.70
N SER A 876 -22.55 -23.63 65.65
CA SER A 876 -22.09 -22.27 65.34
C SER A 876 -20.62 -22.30 64.90
N VAL A 877 -20.33 -21.76 63.72
CA VAL A 877 -19.00 -21.67 63.12
C VAL A 877 -18.64 -20.19 62.97
N PRO A 878 -17.56 -19.71 63.61
CA PRO A 878 -17.12 -18.32 63.44
C PRO A 878 -16.58 -18.11 62.02
N ARG A 879 -17.09 -17.08 61.34
CA ARG A 879 -16.60 -16.61 60.02
C ARG A 879 -16.26 -15.12 60.13
N ASP A 880 -15.46 -14.58 59.20
CA ASP A 880 -14.95 -13.21 59.25
C ASP A 880 -16.04 -12.15 59.51
N GLY A 881 -16.22 -11.77 60.78
CA GLY A 881 -17.15 -10.75 61.25
C GLY A 881 -18.55 -11.22 61.69
N TYR A 882 -18.92 -12.50 61.59
CA TYR A 882 -20.22 -13.03 62.06
C TYR A 882 -20.17 -14.55 62.40
N GLU A 883 -21.16 -15.03 63.16
CA GLU A 883 -21.34 -16.46 63.43
C GLU A 883 -22.33 -17.07 62.42
N ASP A 884 -21.92 -18.16 61.76
CA ASP A 884 -22.74 -18.90 60.82
C ASP A 884 -23.24 -20.21 61.47
N THR A 885 -24.45 -20.66 61.11
CA THR A 885 -25.03 -21.89 61.67
C THR A 885 -24.91 -23.02 60.65
N LEU A 886 -24.15 -24.06 60.98
CA LEU A 886 -23.99 -25.25 60.15
C LEU A 886 -24.92 -26.36 60.61
N ASP A 887 -25.86 -26.76 59.77
CA ASP A 887 -26.69 -27.94 59.96
C ASP A 887 -25.88 -29.23 59.72
N ILE A 888 -25.97 -30.17 60.67
CA ILE A 888 -25.29 -31.47 60.57
C ILE A 888 -26.26 -32.50 59.96
N PRO A 889 -25.91 -33.12 58.82
CA PRO A 889 -26.71 -34.16 58.21
C PRO A 889 -26.96 -35.35 59.13
N LYS A 890 -28.11 -36.01 58.97
CA LYS A 890 -28.42 -37.25 59.69
C LYS A 890 -27.51 -38.39 59.20
N CYS A 891 -27.05 -39.29 60.07
CA CYS A 891 -26.44 -40.56 59.68
C CYS A 891 -26.98 -41.70 60.55
N GLU A 892 -27.19 -42.89 59.99
CA GLU A 892 -27.68 -44.02 60.76
C GLU A 892 -26.59 -44.55 61.71
N PRO A 893 -26.93 -44.98 62.94
CA PRO A 893 -25.92 -45.42 63.92
C PRO A 893 -24.97 -46.51 63.43
N SER A 894 -25.45 -47.43 62.58
CA SER A 894 -24.61 -48.47 61.98
C SER A 894 -23.51 -47.92 61.09
N ASP A 895 -23.79 -46.84 60.35
CA ASP A 895 -22.82 -46.21 59.45
C ASP A 895 -21.83 -45.35 60.22
N VAL A 896 -22.28 -44.74 61.33
CA VAL A 896 -21.40 -44.08 62.32
C VAL A 896 -20.43 -45.10 62.94
N GLU A 897 -20.90 -46.28 63.34
CA GLU A 897 -20.05 -47.34 63.89
C GLU A 897 -19.01 -47.83 62.89
N ILE A 898 -19.38 -47.97 61.61
CA ILE A 898 -18.45 -48.31 60.52
C ILE A 898 -17.36 -47.24 60.42
N ALA A 899 -17.73 -45.95 60.39
CA ALA A 899 -16.77 -44.85 60.30
C ALA A 899 -15.84 -44.77 61.52
N VAL A 900 -16.36 -44.98 62.73
CA VAL A 900 -15.57 -45.05 63.97
C VAL A 900 -14.60 -46.23 63.93
N THR A 901 -15.07 -47.40 63.50
CA THR A 901 -14.23 -48.61 63.37
C THR A 901 -13.08 -48.36 62.40
N GLN A 902 -13.37 -47.83 61.22
CA GLN A 902 -12.36 -47.50 60.22
C GLN A 902 -11.36 -46.46 60.74
N ALA A 903 -11.81 -45.45 61.48
CA ALA A 903 -10.94 -44.45 62.10
C ALA A 903 -9.97 -45.06 63.11
N ILE A 904 -10.42 -46.07 63.87
CA ILE A 904 -9.56 -46.80 64.81
C ILE A 904 -8.54 -47.66 64.08
N GLU A 905 -8.96 -48.39 63.05
CA GLU A 905 -8.08 -49.22 62.22
C GLU A 905 -7.03 -48.40 61.46
N GLN A 906 -7.38 -47.18 61.04
CA GLN A 906 -6.48 -46.22 60.39
C GLN A 906 -5.55 -45.50 61.38
N GLY A 907 -5.79 -45.64 62.69
CA GLY A 907 -4.97 -45.01 63.72
C GLY A 907 -5.29 -43.53 63.96
N THR A 908 -6.43 -43.04 63.48
CA THR A 908 -6.86 -41.64 63.68
C THR A 908 -7.66 -41.47 64.96
N LEU A 909 -8.25 -42.56 65.47
CA LEU A 909 -8.92 -42.63 66.75
C LEU A 909 -8.40 -43.79 67.60
N TRP A 910 -8.31 -43.55 68.90
CA TRP A 910 -7.97 -44.56 69.90
C TRP A 910 -9.24 -44.96 70.66
N LEU A 911 -9.58 -46.25 70.64
CA LEU A 911 -10.72 -46.81 71.37
C LEU A 911 -10.30 -47.35 72.74
N THR A 912 -11.04 -46.97 73.77
CA THR A 912 -10.95 -47.55 75.11
C THR A 912 -12.31 -48.06 75.56
N ALA A 913 -12.40 -49.35 75.91
CA ALA A 913 -13.63 -50.01 76.35
C ALA A 913 -13.32 -51.12 77.36
N GLY A 914 -13.47 -50.83 78.66
CA GLY A 914 -13.07 -51.75 79.72
C GLY A 914 -11.56 -52.06 79.64
N PRO A 915 -11.13 -53.33 79.54
CA PRO A 915 -9.71 -53.67 79.36
C PRO A 915 -9.21 -53.41 77.93
N ALA A 916 -10.09 -53.27 76.93
CA ALA A 916 -9.69 -53.11 75.54
C ALA A 916 -9.12 -51.70 75.29
N SER A 917 -7.97 -51.66 74.62
CA SER A 917 -7.29 -50.45 74.18
C SER A 917 -6.76 -50.68 72.77
N ILE A 918 -7.39 -50.06 71.78
CA ILE A 918 -7.25 -50.44 70.37
C ILE A 918 -6.91 -49.21 69.52
N LEU A 919 -5.85 -49.34 68.72
CA LEU A 919 -5.37 -48.33 67.76
C LEU A 919 -4.60 -49.07 66.66
N CYS A 920 -4.85 -48.77 65.38
CA CYS A 920 -4.23 -49.44 64.24
C CYS A 920 -4.41 -50.98 64.25
N GLU A 921 -5.52 -51.44 64.81
CA GLU A 921 -5.87 -52.85 64.99
C GLU A 921 -7.37 -53.02 64.73
N SER A 922 -7.78 -54.19 64.22
CA SER A 922 -9.20 -54.47 64.00
C SER A 922 -9.98 -54.51 65.30
N VAL A 923 -11.13 -53.85 65.32
CA VAL A 923 -11.99 -53.76 66.50
C VAL A 923 -12.79 -55.06 66.65
N PRO A 924 -12.62 -55.83 67.74
CA PRO A 924 -13.35 -57.07 67.94
C PRO A 924 -14.86 -56.83 68.08
N ALA A 925 -15.65 -57.79 67.59
CA ALA A 925 -17.11 -57.74 67.68
C ALA A 925 -17.57 -57.59 69.15
N GLY A 926 -18.46 -56.63 69.39
CA GLY A 926 -19.02 -56.34 70.73
C GLY A 926 -18.18 -55.42 71.61
N VAL A 927 -16.99 -54.98 71.17
CA VAL A 927 -16.15 -54.00 71.90
C VAL A 927 -16.60 -52.56 71.62
N LEU A 928 -17.03 -52.28 70.38
CA LEU A 928 -17.61 -50.99 70.02
C LEU A 928 -19.08 -50.96 70.43
N GLY A 929 -19.44 -50.01 71.30
CA GLY A 929 -20.80 -49.76 71.77
C GLY A 929 -20.94 -48.33 72.28
N SER A 930 -22.16 -47.89 72.56
CA SER A 930 -22.46 -46.48 72.89
C SER A 930 -21.65 -45.91 74.06
N SER A 931 -21.27 -46.74 75.04
CA SER A 931 -20.46 -46.35 76.20
C SER A 931 -18.95 -46.41 75.96
N ALA A 932 -18.49 -46.86 74.80
CA ALA A 932 -17.06 -46.91 74.49
C ALA A 932 -16.51 -45.49 74.30
N THR A 933 -15.29 -45.26 74.78
CA THR A 933 -14.67 -43.93 74.78
C THR A 933 -13.64 -43.82 73.67
N LEU A 934 -13.81 -42.81 72.82
CA LEU A 934 -12.92 -42.43 71.74
C LEU A 934 -11.99 -41.30 72.21
N ARG A 935 -10.72 -41.44 71.86
CA ARG A 935 -9.66 -40.50 72.22
C ARG A 935 -8.83 -40.18 70.98
N PRO A 936 -8.14 -39.02 70.94
CA PRO A 936 -7.02 -38.83 70.02
C PRO A 936 -5.97 -39.93 70.23
N PRO A 937 -5.18 -40.30 69.21
CA PRO A 937 -4.09 -41.25 69.37
C PRO A 937 -3.16 -40.81 70.52
N PRO A 938 -2.71 -41.75 71.37
CA PRO A 938 -1.82 -41.42 72.48
C PRO A 938 -0.49 -40.86 71.95
N GLU A 939 0.19 -40.07 72.78
CA GLU A 939 1.52 -39.58 72.44
C GLU A 939 2.49 -40.74 72.22
N ARG A 940 3.40 -40.56 71.25
CA ARG A 940 4.44 -41.55 70.95
C ARG A 940 5.35 -41.70 72.16
N ILE A 941 5.59 -42.95 72.57
CA ILE A 941 6.44 -43.27 73.72
C ILE A 941 7.91 -43.20 73.30
N PRO A 942 8.72 -42.29 73.87
CA PRO A 942 10.15 -42.23 73.58
C PRO A 942 10.88 -43.47 74.09
N VAL A 943 11.90 -43.94 73.35
CA VAL A 943 12.67 -45.15 73.71
C VAL A 943 13.30 -45.03 75.12
N ASN A 944 13.74 -43.84 75.53
CA ASN A 944 14.29 -43.65 76.89
C ASN A 944 13.25 -43.82 78.00
N GLU A 945 11.96 -43.63 77.73
CA GLU A 945 10.90 -43.82 78.72
C GLU A 945 10.56 -45.28 79.00
N MET A 946 10.96 -46.18 78.10
CA MET A 946 10.79 -47.63 78.26
C MET A 946 12.04 -48.34 78.79
N MET A 947 13.13 -47.62 79.04
CA MET A 947 14.35 -48.19 79.63
C MET A 947 14.25 -48.34 81.15
N ALA A 948 15.16 -49.12 81.74
CA ALA A 948 15.23 -49.40 83.16
C ALA A 948 15.27 -48.15 84.06
N GLU A 949 15.85 -47.05 83.58
CA GLU A 949 15.90 -45.77 84.31
C GLU A 949 14.51 -45.15 84.51
N SER A 950 13.62 -45.31 83.52
CA SER A 950 12.30 -44.68 83.47
C SER A 950 11.16 -45.59 83.96
N ILE A 951 11.34 -46.91 83.86
CA ILE A 951 10.40 -47.94 84.31
C ILE A 951 11.14 -49.11 85.00
N PRO A 952 11.83 -48.88 86.13
CA PRO A 952 12.67 -49.90 86.77
C PRO A 952 11.91 -51.17 87.16
N GLY A 953 10.60 -51.07 87.43
CA GLY A 953 9.75 -52.22 87.74
C GLY A 953 9.54 -53.21 86.59
N ALA A 954 9.79 -52.79 85.34
CA ALA A 954 9.70 -53.66 84.17
C ALA A 954 11.01 -54.42 83.89
N TRP A 955 12.14 -53.98 84.44
CA TRP A 955 13.47 -54.47 84.10
C TRP A 955 14.13 -55.23 85.26
N LYS A 956 14.84 -56.31 84.95
CA LYS A 956 15.62 -57.08 85.91
C LYS A 956 16.92 -57.57 85.28
N ASP A 957 18.06 -57.22 85.88
CA ASP A 957 19.40 -57.63 85.42
C ASP A 957 19.66 -57.32 83.93
N GLY A 958 19.19 -56.17 83.46
CA GLY A 958 19.33 -55.76 82.05
C GLY A 958 18.43 -56.48 81.05
N LYS A 959 17.52 -57.35 81.53
CA LYS A 959 16.49 -58.04 80.73
C LYS A 959 15.07 -57.59 81.11
N THR A 960 14.13 -57.69 80.20
CA THR A 960 12.69 -57.44 80.40
C THR A 960 11.87 -58.31 79.43
N ASN A 961 10.53 -58.26 79.50
CA ASN A 961 9.66 -58.78 78.46
C ASN A 961 8.68 -57.71 77.98
N ALA A 962 8.16 -57.88 76.76
CA ALA A 962 7.32 -56.86 76.13
C ALA A 962 6.01 -56.59 76.90
N LEU A 963 5.44 -57.60 77.59
CA LEU A 963 4.26 -57.41 78.45
C LEU A 963 4.56 -56.58 79.71
N ALA A 964 5.74 -56.76 80.31
CA ALA A 964 6.17 -56.00 81.48
C ALA A 964 6.35 -54.51 81.15
N ILE A 965 6.92 -54.22 79.97
CA ILE A 965 6.98 -52.85 79.42
C ILE A 965 5.56 -52.30 79.23
N ALA A 966 4.67 -53.03 78.55
CA ALA A 966 3.29 -52.60 78.29
C ALA A 966 2.50 -52.30 79.58
N THR A 967 2.59 -53.20 80.56
CA THR A 967 1.87 -53.09 81.84
C THR A 967 2.39 -51.92 82.67
N THR A 968 3.70 -51.76 82.75
CA THR A 968 4.32 -50.70 83.58
C THR A 968 4.09 -49.32 82.97
N LEU A 969 4.19 -49.19 81.64
CA LEU A 969 3.88 -47.93 80.97
C LEU A 969 2.41 -47.57 81.09
N SER A 970 1.49 -48.53 80.92
CA SER A 970 0.06 -48.30 81.12
C SER A 970 -0.29 -47.87 82.55
N HIS A 971 0.37 -48.47 83.55
CA HIS A 971 0.21 -48.04 84.94
C HIS A 971 0.77 -46.63 85.18
N LYS A 972 1.92 -46.30 84.57
CA LYS A 972 2.56 -44.98 84.67
C LYS A 972 1.71 -43.88 84.04
N THR A 973 1.05 -44.15 82.92
CA THR A 973 0.15 -43.20 82.24
C THR A 973 -1.27 -43.17 82.83
N GLY A 974 -1.58 -44.09 83.75
CA GLY A 974 -2.90 -44.20 84.37
C GLY A 974 -3.99 -44.74 83.43
N MET A 975 -3.63 -45.25 82.26
CA MET A 975 -4.55 -45.76 81.23
C MET A 975 -3.92 -46.93 80.49
N ASN A 976 -4.73 -47.92 80.09
CA ASN A 976 -4.27 -49.03 79.24
C ASN A 976 -3.83 -48.49 77.88
N LEU A 977 -2.54 -48.53 77.56
CA LEU A 977 -2.02 -48.07 76.27
C LEU A 977 -2.29 -49.12 75.17
N PRO A 978 -2.54 -48.71 73.92
CA PRO A 978 -2.71 -49.64 72.80
C PRO A 978 -1.47 -50.48 72.58
N TRP A 979 -1.67 -51.75 72.22
CA TRP A 979 -0.56 -52.65 71.90
C TRP A 979 0.29 -52.10 70.76
N PHE A 980 -0.35 -51.53 69.74
CA PHE A 980 0.35 -50.86 68.63
C PHE A 980 1.36 -49.83 69.11
N THR A 981 0.98 -48.92 70.03
CA THR A 981 1.86 -47.87 70.56
C THR A 981 3.07 -48.46 71.30
N ILE A 982 2.85 -49.48 72.12
CA ILE A 982 3.92 -50.18 72.85
C ILE A 982 4.85 -50.91 71.88
N ARG A 983 4.29 -51.66 70.94
CA ARG A 983 5.03 -52.41 69.92
C ARG A 983 5.89 -51.49 69.08
N THR A 984 5.36 -50.36 68.60
CA THR A 984 6.11 -49.38 67.84
C THR A 984 7.27 -48.80 68.64
N ALA A 985 7.09 -48.49 69.93
CA ALA A 985 8.16 -48.00 70.77
C ALA A 985 9.26 -49.07 70.99
N ILE A 986 8.89 -50.35 71.12
CA ILE A 986 9.85 -51.47 71.19
C ILE A 986 10.60 -51.63 69.85
N ASP A 987 9.90 -51.60 68.71
CA ASP A 987 10.51 -51.63 67.37
C ASP A 987 11.53 -50.51 67.20
N GLU A 988 11.20 -49.30 67.68
CA GLU A 988 12.11 -48.16 67.65
C GLU A 988 13.30 -48.33 68.57
N GLY A 989 13.11 -48.89 69.77
CA GLY A 989 14.20 -49.25 70.67
C GLY A 989 15.16 -50.27 70.06
N MET A 990 14.63 -51.24 69.32
CA MET A 990 15.44 -52.21 68.57
C MET A 990 16.17 -51.58 67.40
N ARG A 991 15.49 -50.77 66.57
CA ARG A 991 16.13 -50.05 65.44
C ARG A 991 17.21 -49.09 65.90
N ALA A 992 17.01 -48.43 67.04
CA ALA A 992 17.99 -47.55 67.67
C ALA A 992 19.11 -48.32 68.41
N ARG A 993 19.02 -49.65 68.50
CA ARG A 993 19.93 -50.54 69.25
C ARG A 993 20.03 -50.24 70.75
N TRP A 994 18.96 -49.74 71.35
CA TRP A 994 18.86 -49.58 72.81
C TRP A 994 18.52 -50.90 73.50
N ILE A 995 17.83 -51.78 72.76
CA ILE A 995 17.39 -53.10 73.20
C ILE A 995 17.53 -54.09 72.03
N GLU A 996 17.69 -55.38 72.32
CA GLU A 996 17.66 -56.47 71.34
C GLU A 996 16.82 -57.64 71.88
N VAL A 997 16.35 -58.53 70.99
CA VAL A 997 15.67 -59.76 71.40
C VAL A 997 16.74 -60.74 71.91
N SER A 998 16.54 -61.26 73.12
CA SER A 998 17.43 -62.27 73.69
C SER A 998 17.25 -63.62 72.97
N ASP A 999 18.34 -64.36 72.78
CA ASP A 999 18.32 -65.72 72.18
C ASP A 999 17.44 -66.72 72.94
N GLU A 1000 17.07 -66.41 74.18
CA GLU A 1000 16.24 -67.22 75.08
C GLU A 1000 14.72 -66.95 74.94
N GLY A 1001 14.31 -65.98 74.12
CA GLY A 1001 12.92 -65.51 73.99
C GLY A 1001 12.16 -65.99 72.75
N ALA A 1002 10.83 -65.81 72.75
CA ALA A 1002 10.00 -65.96 71.55
C ALA A 1002 10.33 -64.87 70.51
N PRO A 1003 10.08 -65.12 69.20
CA PRO A 1003 10.39 -64.15 68.15
C PRO A 1003 9.54 -62.88 68.26
N TRP A 1004 10.14 -61.75 67.88
CA TRP A 1004 9.49 -60.46 67.73
C TRP A 1004 9.33 -60.12 66.23
N PRO A 1005 8.26 -59.43 65.79
CA PRO A 1005 7.12 -58.92 66.57
C PRO A 1005 6.11 -60.00 66.97
N CYS A 1006 5.31 -59.71 68.00
CA CYS A 1006 4.22 -60.58 68.47
C CYS A 1006 2.93 -59.77 68.72
N ASP A 1007 1.82 -60.47 68.92
CA ASP A 1007 0.59 -59.88 69.47
C ASP A 1007 0.71 -59.71 71.00
N ILE A 1008 -0.22 -58.97 71.61
CA ILE A 1008 -0.20 -58.73 73.06
C ILE A 1008 -0.29 -60.03 73.88
N SER A 1009 -0.86 -61.11 73.32
CA SER A 1009 -0.95 -62.41 74.00
C SER A 1009 0.39 -63.13 74.07
N GLY A 1010 1.25 -62.94 73.06
CA GLY A 1010 2.62 -63.44 73.00
C GLY A 1010 3.65 -62.57 73.74
N ALA A 1011 3.28 -61.33 74.12
CA ALA A 1011 4.21 -60.33 74.65
C ALA A 1011 4.97 -60.75 75.92
N GLN A 1012 4.40 -61.62 76.75
CA GLN A 1012 5.07 -62.13 77.96
C GLN A 1012 6.24 -63.08 77.65
N HIS A 1013 6.23 -63.68 76.45
CA HIS A 1013 7.21 -64.69 76.03
C HIS A 1013 8.38 -64.08 75.22
N VAL A 1014 8.29 -62.81 74.82
CA VAL A 1014 9.39 -62.11 74.15
C VAL A 1014 10.29 -61.44 75.18
N THR A 1015 11.51 -61.97 75.32
CA THR A 1015 12.53 -61.43 76.24
C THR A 1015 13.41 -60.44 75.50
N LEU A 1016 13.53 -59.22 76.04
CA LEU A 1016 14.33 -58.12 75.53
C LEU A 1016 15.51 -57.86 76.47
N GLN A 1017 16.67 -57.51 75.93
CA GLN A 1017 17.87 -57.20 76.72
C GLN A 1017 18.60 -55.96 76.19
N VAL A 1018 19.39 -55.30 77.04
CA VAL A 1018 20.29 -54.23 76.59
C VAL A 1018 21.50 -54.87 75.87
N PRO A 1019 21.85 -54.45 74.63
CA PRO A 1019 22.95 -55.05 73.88
C PRO A 1019 24.32 -54.84 74.56
N ASP A 1020 25.22 -55.81 74.39
CA ASP A 1020 26.58 -55.75 74.96
C ASP A 1020 27.42 -54.72 74.18
N ARG A 1021 27.83 -53.64 74.86
CA ARG A 1021 28.40 -52.43 74.24
C ARG A 1021 29.86 -52.62 73.82
N THR A 1022 30.12 -53.08 72.59
CA THR A 1022 31.51 -53.18 72.07
C THR A 1022 31.83 -52.39 70.79
N ASP A 1023 30.88 -51.73 70.13
CA ASP A 1023 31.19 -50.86 68.97
C ASP A 1023 30.39 -49.53 68.99
N VAL A 1024 30.95 -48.49 69.62
CA VAL A 1024 30.50 -47.09 69.48
C VAL A 1024 31.71 -46.15 69.50
N ARG A 1025 31.68 -45.09 68.69
CA ARG A 1025 32.54 -43.90 68.87
C ARG A 1025 31.66 -42.65 69.02
N GLU A 1026 31.92 -41.87 70.07
CA GLU A 1026 31.35 -40.55 70.32
C GLU A 1026 32.08 -39.49 69.49
N ASP A 1027 31.35 -38.43 69.11
CA ASP A 1027 31.96 -37.14 68.76
C ASP A 1027 31.32 -36.00 69.57
N GLN A 1028 32.01 -34.86 69.57
CA GLN A 1028 32.20 -33.93 70.69
C GLN A 1028 30.98 -33.18 71.26
N ASP A 1029 29.76 -33.40 70.75
CA ASP A 1029 28.53 -32.80 71.32
C ASP A 1029 27.47 -33.82 71.73
N GLY A 1030 27.80 -35.13 71.76
CA GLY A 1030 26.95 -36.14 72.40
C GLY A 1030 25.56 -36.35 71.77
N GLN A 1031 25.34 -35.91 70.53
CA GLN A 1031 24.08 -36.13 69.81
C GLN A 1031 24.14 -37.36 68.91
N TYR A 1032 23.27 -38.33 69.22
CA TYR A 1032 22.93 -39.48 68.39
C TYR A 1032 21.88 -39.07 67.35
N ARG A 1033 22.14 -39.22 66.04
CA ARG A 1033 21.11 -38.96 65.01
C ARG A 1033 21.01 -40.06 63.95
N PRO A 1034 19.90 -40.81 63.92
CA PRO A 1034 19.35 -41.44 62.73
C PRO A 1034 18.38 -40.50 61.97
N LYS A 1035 18.10 -40.83 60.69
CA LYS A 1035 17.21 -40.08 59.76
C LYS A 1035 15.79 -39.84 60.34
N PRO A 1036 15.15 -38.68 60.06
CA PRO A 1036 13.82 -38.30 60.53
C PRO A 1036 12.67 -39.07 59.85
N ALA A 1037 11.61 -39.35 60.61
CA ALA A 1037 10.40 -40.04 60.14
C ALA A 1037 9.33 -39.05 59.64
N GLY A 1038 8.68 -39.41 58.53
CA GLY A 1038 7.65 -38.62 57.84
C GLY A 1038 8.04 -38.16 56.44
N GLN A 1039 9.33 -38.28 56.09
CA GLN A 1039 9.80 -38.07 54.72
C GLN A 1039 10.06 -39.43 54.07
N LEU A 1040 9.37 -39.68 52.95
CA LEU A 1040 9.64 -40.83 52.08
C LEU A 1040 10.56 -40.36 50.97
N THR A 1041 11.70 -41.02 50.81
CA THR A 1041 12.69 -40.71 49.78
C THR A 1041 12.95 -41.95 48.94
N ALA A 1042 12.91 -41.80 47.62
CA ALA A 1042 13.35 -42.81 46.65
C ALA A 1042 14.54 -42.24 45.87
N GLU A 1043 15.64 -43.01 45.76
CA GLU A 1043 16.89 -42.61 45.11
C GLU A 1043 17.39 -43.77 44.23
N ALA A 1044 17.83 -43.46 43.01
CA ALA A 1044 18.46 -44.39 42.07
C ALA A 1044 19.43 -43.64 41.14
N GLU A 1045 20.49 -44.30 40.68
CA GLU A 1045 21.40 -43.78 39.65
C GLU A 1045 20.83 -44.11 38.27
N LEU A 1046 20.68 -43.12 37.39
CA LEU A 1046 20.05 -43.28 36.08
C LEU A 1046 21.06 -43.05 34.96
N GLU A 1047 21.08 -43.96 33.98
CA GLU A 1047 21.75 -43.74 32.69
C GLU A 1047 20.90 -42.82 31.78
N ALA A 1048 21.49 -42.31 30.69
CA ALA A 1048 20.84 -41.30 29.84
C ALA A 1048 19.46 -41.71 29.29
N SER A 1049 19.24 -42.99 28.98
CA SER A 1049 17.95 -43.52 28.54
C SER A 1049 16.87 -43.43 29.62
N GLY A 1050 17.22 -43.64 30.90
CA GLY A 1050 16.27 -43.58 32.01
C GLY A 1050 15.76 -42.16 32.32
N ILE A 1051 16.51 -41.12 31.93
CA ILE A 1051 16.08 -39.72 32.06
C ILE A 1051 15.00 -39.39 31.01
N GLN A 1052 15.13 -39.95 29.81
CA GLN A 1052 14.14 -39.76 28.75
C GLN A 1052 12.81 -40.45 29.11
N ASP A 1053 12.88 -41.70 29.59
CA ASP A 1053 11.71 -42.45 30.07
C ASP A 1053 11.00 -41.73 31.24
N LEU A 1054 11.77 -41.13 32.16
CA LEU A 1054 11.22 -40.33 33.26
C LEU A 1054 10.47 -39.08 32.76
N SER A 1055 10.92 -38.47 31.66
CA SER A 1055 10.25 -37.28 31.09
C SER A 1055 8.87 -37.61 30.50
N GLU A 1056 8.72 -38.81 29.94
CA GLU A 1056 7.46 -39.26 29.34
C GLU A 1056 6.39 -39.56 30.41
N VAL A 1057 6.80 -40.06 31.59
CA VAL A 1057 5.90 -40.39 32.71
C VAL A 1057 5.82 -39.30 33.79
N LEU A 1058 6.58 -38.21 33.65
CA LEU A 1058 6.59 -37.10 34.61
C LEU A 1058 5.19 -36.50 34.86
N PRO A 1059 4.30 -36.34 33.87
CA PRO A 1059 2.93 -35.91 34.09
C PRO A 1059 2.14 -36.86 35.00
N ASP A 1060 2.38 -38.18 34.89
CA ASP A 1060 1.71 -39.20 35.71
C ASP A 1060 2.25 -39.20 37.15
N ILE A 1061 3.55 -38.95 37.34
CA ILE A 1061 4.19 -38.83 38.67
C ILE A 1061 3.72 -37.55 39.39
N LEU A 1062 3.66 -36.42 38.69
CA LEU A 1062 3.14 -35.17 39.25
C LEU A 1062 1.66 -35.33 39.61
N ASN A 1063 0.90 -36.05 38.79
CA ASN A 1063 -0.47 -36.45 39.11
C ASN A 1063 -0.57 -37.37 40.34
N ALA A 1064 0.35 -38.32 40.49
CA ALA A 1064 0.38 -39.21 41.65
C ALA A 1064 0.82 -38.52 42.95
N ALA A 1065 1.54 -37.39 42.85
CA ALA A 1065 2.12 -36.66 43.97
C ALA A 1065 1.36 -35.39 44.36
N VAL A 1066 0.16 -35.14 43.84
CA VAL A 1066 -0.63 -33.96 44.24
C VAL A 1066 -1.01 -34.06 45.72
N GLY A 1067 -0.75 -32.98 46.47
CA GLY A 1067 -1.04 -32.90 47.92
C GLY A 1067 0.09 -33.43 48.82
N SER A 1068 1.04 -34.18 48.28
CA SER A 1068 2.35 -34.34 48.91
C SER A 1068 3.32 -33.48 48.13
N GLY A 1069 3.62 -32.26 48.61
CA GLY A 1069 4.54 -31.35 47.91
C GLY A 1069 5.83 -32.08 47.50
N ILE A 1070 5.94 -32.42 46.21
CA ILE A 1070 7.06 -33.19 45.68
C ILE A 1070 8.15 -32.21 45.30
N ARG A 1071 9.35 -32.46 45.82
CA ARG A 1071 10.54 -31.67 45.51
C ARG A 1071 11.51 -32.56 44.76
N PHE A 1072 11.82 -32.18 43.52
CA PHE A 1072 12.90 -32.80 42.77
C PHE A 1072 14.20 -32.09 43.11
N ASN A 1073 15.14 -32.81 43.72
CA ASN A 1073 16.49 -32.32 43.93
C ASN A 1073 17.38 -33.00 42.87
N PHE A 1074 17.98 -32.21 41.99
CA PHE A 1074 18.92 -32.70 40.98
C PHE A 1074 20.35 -32.47 41.48
N ARG A 1075 21.18 -33.51 41.43
CA ARG A 1075 22.62 -33.43 41.69
C ARG A 1075 23.34 -33.90 40.43
N ILE A 1076 24.15 -33.02 39.85
CA ILE A 1076 25.00 -33.34 38.70
C ILE A 1076 26.43 -33.45 39.23
N GLU A 1077 27.02 -34.64 39.11
CA GLU A 1077 28.39 -34.91 39.52
C GLU A 1077 29.28 -35.04 38.29
N LEU A 1078 30.34 -34.24 38.25
CA LEU A 1078 31.37 -34.32 37.24
C LEU A 1078 32.68 -34.68 37.94
N GLY A 1079 33.11 -35.93 37.84
CA GLY A 1079 34.34 -36.38 38.47
C GLY A 1079 34.51 -37.90 38.49
N GLY A 1080 35.74 -38.31 38.74
CA GLY A 1080 36.19 -39.68 38.97
C GLY A 1080 37.47 -39.64 39.82
N GLU A 1081 38.36 -40.63 39.71
CA GLU A 1081 39.62 -40.67 40.47
C GLU A 1081 40.53 -39.43 40.26
N THR A 1082 40.27 -38.60 39.25
CA THR A 1082 40.91 -37.31 39.01
C THR A 1082 39.91 -36.18 38.77
N PRO A 1083 40.25 -34.94 39.19
CA PRO A 1083 39.36 -33.78 39.03
C PRO A 1083 39.23 -33.33 37.57
N PRO A 1084 38.02 -32.88 37.15
CA PRO A 1084 37.73 -32.46 35.77
C PRO A 1084 38.39 -31.12 35.40
N ASP A 1085 38.61 -30.93 34.10
CA ASP A 1085 39.22 -29.72 33.54
C ASP A 1085 38.35 -28.46 33.76
N PRO A 1086 38.93 -27.33 34.23
CA PRO A 1086 38.19 -26.08 34.46
C PRO A 1086 37.47 -25.53 33.23
N GLU A 1087 38.02 -25.71 32.01
CA GLU A 1087 37.40 -25.18 30.79
C GLU A 1087 36.10 -25.95 30.44
N THR A 1088 36.07 -27.24 30.74
CA THR A 1088 34.90 -28.11 30.61
C THR A 1088 33.82 -27.74 31.63
N VAL A 1089 34.22 -27.44 32.87
CA VAL A 1089 33.30 -26.98 33.92
C VAL A 1089 32.65 -25.64 33.54
N GLU A 1090 33.40 -24.71 32.95
CA GLU A 1090 32.88 -23.40 32.55
C GLU A 1090 31.89 -23.50 31.36
N LYS A 1091 32.17 -24.36 30.37
CA LYS A 1091 31.24 -24.62 29.25
C LYS A 1091 29.95 -25.29 29.73
N LEU A 1092 30.06 -26.28 30.61
CA LEU A 1092 28.89 -26.96 31.19
C LEU A 1092 28.04 -26.00 32.02
N ASN A 1093 28.66 -25.15 32.85
CA ASN A 1093 27.96 -24.14 33.64
C ASN A 1093 27.17 -23.15 32.76
N LYS A 1094 27.69 -22.81 31.58
CA LYS A 1094 26.99 -21.94 30.63
C LYS A 1094 25.73 -22.61 30.07
N ILE A 1095 25.79 -23.90 29.73
CA ILE A 1095 24.62 -24.66 29.25
C ILE A 1095 23.59 -24.84 30.38
N LEU A 1096 24.06 -25.18 31.59
CA LEU A 1096 23.18 -25.37 32.76
C LEU A 1096 22.41 -24.10 33.15
N SER A 1097 23.00 -22.91 32.91
CA SER A 1097 22.31 -21.65 33.16
C SER A 1097 21.08 -21.41 32.29
N GLU A 1098 20.95 -22.08 31.13
CA GLU A 1098 19.73 -22.00 30.31
C GLU A 1098 18.53 -22.73 30.97
N VAL A 1099 18.78 -23.64 31.92
CA VAL A 1099 17.75 -24.38 32.66
C VAL A 1099 17.40 -23.69 33.98
N SER A 1100 18.41 -23.23 34.73
CA SER A 1100 18.22 -22.41 35.94
C SER A 1100 19.53 -21.78 36.37
N ASP A 1101 19.54 -20.48 36.66
CA ASP A 1101 20.73 -19.74 37.12
C ASP A 1101 21.27 -20.24 38.47
N LYS A 1102 20.52 -21.08 39.20
CA LYS A 1102 20.93 -21.69 40.48
C LYS A 1102 21.62 -23.05 40.32
N LEU A 1103 21.68 -23.61 39.10
CA LEU A 1103 22.35 -24.88 38.81
C LEU A 1103 23.75 -24.59 38.24
N LYS A 1104 24.75 -24.59 39.13
CA LYS A 1104 26.15 -24.35 38.77
C LYS A 1104 27.05 -25.37 39.47
N LEU A 1105 27.95 -25.97 38.72
CA LEU A 1105 29.06 -26.79 39.20
C LEU A 1105 30.08 -25.85 39.86
N GLU A 1106 30.34 -26.06 41.16
CA GLU A 1106 31.27 -25.28 42.00
C GLU A 1106 32.63 -25.96 42.18
#